data_AF-A0A937NTF7-F1
#
_entry.id   AF-A0A937NTF7-F1
#
_cell.length_a   1.000
_cell.length_b   1.000
_cell.length_c   1.000
_cell.angle_alpha   90.00
_cell.angle_beta   90.00
_cell.angle_gamma   90.00
#
_symmetry.space_group_name_H-M   'P 1'
#
loop_
_entity.id
_entity.type
_entity.pdbx_description
1 polymer ?
#
loop_
_entity_poly.entity_id
_entity_poly.type
_entity_poly.pdbx_seq_one_letter_code
_entity_poly.pdbx_strand_id
1 'polypeptide(L)'
;MTPQRTTRWLNENRALIMLVALFGFMSLVAPNFLSLHNATAILKGASLNGIAAIGFTLIFILGQLDLSIGAVVMLSGMLTIGLQPALGWGGCIAVSLLAAAGVGVVNGLLVVKAKINAFIVTLGTMTVTMGLMYLYSAGGSKAIVDFRFADWLETPLLPLLPPIVIITLGLVGGAELVLRRMRAGRNLLMVGGNPETAWLAGLNRDRYQLVGFVLCSLCAGLAGTLFAAGLSSMTSAAVLGTRTLMTVIASVIIGGTLMTGGKGSVLKSYFSVLMLTALFNGIGCLGYGFEVQIFVNGVILALVVLYEAYAIYRHDLLKGQRPDLLKEIAEGRLSPAVEDEEGDEMHSKDRLPLICLTIVAVVGIVAIAAMYFHHSARSSVMMQPAAVAPSETDSGEVDVYALRGTDGQPYVMRNLKTPVIPPRPADPAALPETDAGHWWDLEYAGWDVEKAPMPNSPGDGPQGKRVVLLKAGDHPYWTAYLNGFKKIAEAHGMETKVFNGNWNLDLQAQQTEQAINERPDMVIFAPVDSTGCTPLLRRLNKAGVPVIASNTIPCDEAMKYCLAWTGPDDWGQFRMLARVFADKMGKTGGYAIVRHMPGSSPFFSRTYAPISELVACAPDMKMLAMDTANLEAEGTMQLVSAWLTKYGDELKGLILPGDGFSMTGALEAVKKAGRRDLVIVAAGNSKTGMDSIKIGDALACSYQSAEGDGATAIHTAARWFSGEKLAPVNYLKKHIITQSDVANYMPAQW
;
A
#
# COMPACT_ATOMS: atom_id res chain seq x y z
N MET A 1 -0.28 -34.48 -31.54
CA MET A 1 -1.16 -33.30 -31.75
C MET A 1 -0.58 -32.50 -32.91
N THR A 2 -1.40 -32.08 -33.88
CA THR A 2 -0.92 -31.23 -34.98
C THR A 2 -0.41 -29.89 -34.43
N PRO A 3 0.58 -29.23 -35.09
CA PRO A 3 1.17 -27.98 -34.60
C PRO A 3 0.14 -26.90 -34.26
N GLN A 4 -0.91 -26.76 -35.08
CA GLN A 4 -2.00 -25.80 -34.88
C GLN A 4 -2.88 -26.11 -33.65
N ARG A 5 -3.16 -27.41 -33.39
CA ARG A 5 -3.90 -27.83 -32.18
C ARG A 5 -3.08 -27.54 -30.92
N THR A 6 -1.76 -27.71 -30.98
CA THR A 6 -0.86 -27.40 -29.89
C THR A 6 -0.81 -25.90 -29.59
N THR A 7 -0.64 -25.04 -30.61
CA THR A 7 -0.63 -23.58 -30.44
C THR A 7 -1.96 -23.07 -29.87
N ARG A 8 -3.09 -23.59 -30.37
CA ARG A 8 -4.41 -23.24 -29.87
C ARG A 8 -4.59 -23.63 -28.41
N TRP A 9 -4.19 -24.85 -28.03
CA TRP A 9 -4.25 -25.31 -26.65
C TRP A 9 -3.36 -24.49 -25.72
N LEU A 10 -2.13 -24.15 -26.15
CA LEU A 10 -1.21 -23.30 -25.40
C LEU A 10 -1.79 -21.90 -25.18
N ASN A 11 -2.35 -21.28 -26.22
CA ASN A 11 -3.00 -19.97 -26.11
C ASN A 11 -4.25 -20.02 -25.21
N GLU A 12 -5.04 -21.09 -25.30
CA GLU A 12 -6.23 -21.27 -24.46
C GLU A 12 -5.88 -21.47 -22.98
N ASN A 13 -4.73 -22.07 -22.66
CA ASN A 13 -4.30 -22.37 -21.29
C ASN A 13 -3.16 -21.48 -20.78
N ARG A 14 -2.83 -20.40 -21.49
CA ARG A 14 -1.66 -19.54 -21.22
C ARG A 14 -1.55 -19.08 -19.76
N ALA A 15 -2.65 -18.66 -19.14
CA ALA A 15 -2.66 -18.17 -17.77
C ALA A 15 -2.27 -19.26 -16.75
N LEU A 16 -2.76 -20.49 -16.97
CA LEU A 16 -2.42 -21.63 -16.12
C LEU A 16 -0.97 -22.08 -16.33
N ILE A 17 -0.51 -22.10 -17.58
CA ILE A 17 0.87 -22.47 -17.93
C ILE A 17 1.85 -21.48 -17.29
N MET A 18 1.58 -20.18 -17.42
CA MET A 18 2.41 -19.14 -16.79
C MET A 18 2.40 -19.23 -15.27
N LEU A 19 1.23 -19.51 -14.65
CA LEU A 19 1.14 -19.75 -13.21
C LEU A 19 2.02 -20.93 -12.79
N VAL A 20 1.93 -22.08 -13.45
CA VAL A 20 2.71 -23.28 -13.12
C VAL A 20 4.21 -23.04 -13.32
N ALA A 21 4.60 -22.43 -14.44
CA ALA A 21 5.99 -22.12 -14.75
C ALA A 21 6.60 -21.15 -13.71
N LEU A 22 5.87 -20.08 -13.39
CA LEU A 22 6.30 -19.12 -12.39
C LEU A 22 6.40 -19.75 -11.01
N PHE A 23 5.38 -20.51 -10.60
CA PHE A 23 5.36 -21.16 -9.30
C PHE A 23 6.50 -22.17 -9.17
N GLY A 24 6.77 -22.95 -10.23
CA GLY A 24 7.92 -23.85 -10.30
C GLY A 24 9.26 -23.11 -10.19
N PHE A 25 9.42 -21.99 -10.89
CA PHE A 25 10.63 -21.16 -10.79
C PHE A 25 10.82 -20.57 -9.38
N MET A 26 9.78 -19.96 -8.82
CA MET A 26 9.84 -19.37 -7.47
C MET A 26 10.11 -20.42 -6.41
N SER A 27 9.59 -21.63 -6.57
CA SER A 27 9.87 -22.75 -5.66
C SER A 27 11.35 -23.15 -5.60
N LEU A 28 12.13 -22.86 -6.65
CA LEU A 28 13.56 -23.18 -6.72
C LEU A 28 14.44 -22.05 -6.18
N VAL A 29 14.01 -20.78 -6.33
CA VAL A 29 14.85 -19.61 -6.05
C VAL A 29 14.50 -18.95 -4.71
N ALA A 30 13.23 -18.96 -4.31
CA ALA A 30 12.78 -18.26 -3.12
C ALA A 30 12.79 -19.18 -1.89
N PRO A 31 13.49 -18.81 -0.80
CA PRO A 31 13.53 -19.60 0.42
C PRO A 31 12.14 -19.68 1.07
N ASN A 32 11.79 -20.87 1.59
CA ASN A 32 10.50 -21.16 2.23
C ASN A 32 9.24 -20.84 1.39
N PHE A 33 9.38 -20.68 0.07
CA PHE A 33 8.26 -20.36 -0.82
C PHE A 33 7.18 -21.44 -0.84
N LEU A 34 7.59 -22.72 -0.80
CA LEU A 34 6.71 -23.89 -0.75
C LEU A 34 6.13 -24.18 0.64
N SER A 35 6.41 -23.36 1.65
CA SER A 35 5.84 -23.57 2.98
C SER A 35 4.30 -23.46 2.95
N LEU A 36 3.63 -24.26 3.79
CA LEU A 36 2.18 -24.23 3.93
C LEU A 36 1.67 -22.82 4.31
N HIS A 37 2.45 -22.12 5.15
CA HIS A 37 2.18 -20.75 5.56
C HIS A 37 2.18 -19.81 4.35
N ASN A 38 3.25 -19.83 3.54
CA ASN A 38 3.36 -18.96 2.38
C ASN A 38 2.31 -19.28 1.30
N ALA A 39 2.03 -20.56 1.05
CA ALA A 39 0.97 -20.96 0.11
C ALA A 39 -0.42 -20.47 0.56
N THR A 40 -0.70 -20.53 1.86
CA THR A 40 -1.93 -19.97 2.44
C THR A 40 -1.96 -18.44 2.30
N ALA A 41 -0.84 -17.77 2.54
CA ALA A 41 -0.72 -16.32 2.40
C ALA A 41 -0.95 -15.86 0.95
N ILE A 42 -0.44 -16.58 -0.05
CA ILE A 42 -0.69 -16.30 -1.48
C ILE A 42 -2.19 -16.42 -1.80
N LEU A 43 -2.87 -17.48 -1.35
CA LEU A 43 -4.30 -17.67 -1.60
C LEU A 43 -5.16 -16.59 -0.94
N LYS A 44 -4.84 -16.22 0.31
CA LYS A 44 -5.48 -15.11 1.02
C LYS A 44 -5.26 -13.78 0.29
N GLY A 45 -4.01 -13.48 -0.07
CA GLY A 45 -3.66 -12.25 -0.80
C GLY A 45 -4.34 -12.14 -2.17
N ALA A 46 -4.61 -13.28 -2.81
CA ALA A 46 -5.33 -13.33 -4.09
C ALA A 46 -6.85 -13.13 -3.95
N SER A 47 -7.43 -13.20 -2.73
CA SER A 47 -8.88 -13.18 -2.54
C SER A 47 -9.52 -11.83 -2.90
N LEU A 48 -8.92 -10.72 -2.49
CA LEU A 48 -9.40 -9.36 -2.83
C LEU A 48 -9.48 -9.15 -4.35
N ASN A 49 -8.33 -9.31 -5.02
CA ASN A 49 -8.24 -9.11 -6.47
C ASN A 49 -8.99 -10.20 -7.24
N GLY A 50 -9.11 -11.41 -6.70
CA GLY A 50 -9.82 -12.53 -7.30
C GLY A 50 -11.31 -12.26 -7.39
N ILE A 51 -11.94 -11.81 -6.30
CA ILE A 51 -13.37 -11.46 -6.28
C ILE A 51 -13.63 -10.24 -7.17
N ALA A 52 -12.80 -9.21 -7.09
CA ALA A 52 -12.92 -8.01 -7.93
C ALA A 52 -12.79 -8.37 -9.44
N ALA A 53 -11.87 -9.27 -9.78
CA ALA A 53 -11.67 -9.74 -11.15
C ALA A 53 -12.88 -10.48 -11.73
N ILE A 54 -13.74 -11.11 -10.91
CA ILE A 54 -15.01 -11.68 -11.38
C ILE A 54 -15.86 -10.59 -12.03
N GLY A 55 -16.13 -9.53 -11.27
CA GLY A 55 -16.95 -8.41 -11.73
C GLY A 55 -16.35 -7.71 -12.94
N PHE A 56 -15.04 -7.45 -12.88
CA PHE A 56 -14.32 -6.81 -13.98
C PHE A 56 -14.36 -7.67 -15.25
N THR A 57 -14.14 -8.99 -15.17
CA THR A 57 -14.26 -9.89 -16.33
C THR A 57 -15.64 -9.82 -16.96
N LEU A 58 -16.72 -9.77 -16.16
CA LEU A 58 -18.09 -9.72 -16.71
C LEU A 58 -18.37 -8.42 -17.47
N ILE A 59 -17.98 -7.25 -16.93
CA ILE A 59 -18.17 -5.97 -17.62
C ILE A 59 -17.27 -5.84 -18.84
N PHE A 60 -16.06 -6.41 -18.78
CA PHE A 60 -15.11 -6.41 -19.88
C PHE A 60 -15.56 -7.29 -21.04
N ILE A 61 -16.20 -8.43 -20.76
CA ILE A 61 -16.88 -9.23 -21.80
C ILE A 61 -17.97 -8.41 -22.51
N LEU A 62 -18.65 -7.49 -21.82
CA LEU A 62 -19.65 -6.61 -22.43
C LEU A 62 -19.04 -5.47 -23.26
N GLY A 63 -17.71 -5.41 -23.40
CA GLY A 63 -17.00 -4.35 -24.10
C GLY A 63 -17.03 -3.02 -23.36
N GLN A 64 -17.21 -3.04 -22.05
CA GLN A 64 -17.27 -1.85 -21.19
C GLN A 64 -16.15 -1.87 -20.16
N LEU A 65 -15.73 -0.68 -19.73
CA LEU A 65 -14.68 -0.47 -18.74
C LEU A 65 -15.27 0.18 -17.49
N ASP A 66 -14.95 -0.36 -16.31
CA ASP A 66 -15.30 0.25 -15.03
C ASP A 66 -14.05 0.54 -14.19
N LEU A 67 -13.54 1.76 -14.30
CA LEU A 67 -12.38 2.21 -13.54
C LEU A 67 -12.70 2.48 -12.06
N SER A 68 -13.99 2.59 -11.69
CA SER A 68 -14.39 2.90 -10.33
C SER A 68 -14.21 1.72 -9.35
N ILE A 69 -13.91 0.52 -9.85
CA ILE A 69 -13.78 -0.72 -9.07
C ILE A 69 -12.88 -0.56 -7.83
N GLY A 70 -11.75 0.14 -7.97
CA GLY A 70 -10.81 0.38 -6.87
C GLY A 70 -11.40 1.27 -5.78
N ALA A 71 -12.10 2.34 -6.18
CA ALA A 71 -12.77 3.24 -5.23
C ALA A 71 -13.95 2.55 -4.53
N VAL A 72 -14.69 1.68 -5.24
CA VAL A 72 -15.80 0.92 -4.66
C VAL A 72 -15.31 -0.10 -3.63
N VAL A 73 -14.18 -0.78 -3.88
CA VAL A 73 -13.50 -1.64 -2.89
C VAL A 73 -13.22 -0.87 -1.60
N MET A 74 -12.61 0.30 -1.74
CA MET A 74 -12.25 1.14 -0.58
C MET A 74 -13.47 1.64 0.18
N LEU A 75 -14.46 2.22 -0.51
CA LEU A 75 -15.68 2.70 0.11
C LEU A 75 -16.41 1.58 0.87
N SER A 76 -16.56 0.41 0.24
CA SER A 76 -17.30 -0.70 0.83
C SER A 76 -16.60 -1.27 2.05
N GLY A 77 -15.28 -1.42 2.05
CA GLY A 77 -14.55 -1.84 3.25
C GLY A 77 -14.61 -0.79 4.37
N MET A 78 -14.53 0.50 4.03
CA MET A 78 -14.61 1.59 5.00
C MET A 78 -15.99 1.66 5.67
N LEU A 79 -17.07 1.52 4.88
CA LEU A 79 -18.44 1.43 5.40
C LEU A 79 -18.62 0.19 6.27
N THR A 80 -18.09 -0.96 5.84
CA THR A 80 -18.19 -2.23 6.59
C THR A 80 -17.61 -2.07 7.99
N ILE A 81 -16.37 -1.60 8.10
CA ILE A 81 -15.68 -1.49 9.40
C ILE A 81 -16.23 -0.33 10.22
N GLY A 82 -16.52 0.82 9.60
CA GLY A 82 -17.05 1.97 10.32
C GLY A 82 -18.46 1.78 10.88
N LEU A 83 -19.29 0.95 10.24
CA LEU A 83 -20.67 0.69 10.68
C LEU A 83 -20.82 -0.62 11.46
N GLN A 84 -19.80 -1.48 11.51
CA GLN A 84 -19.86 -2.77 12.21
C GLN A 84 -20.24 -2.62 13.70
N PRO A 85 -19.71 -1.66 14.47
CA PRO A 85 -20.09 -1.52 15.88
C PRO A 85 -21.58 -1.19 16.11
N ALA A 86 -22.18 -0.44 15.18
CA ALA A 86 -23.57 0.02 15.30
C ALA A 86 -24.59 -0.97 14.70
N LEU A 87 -24.25 -1.63 13.60
CA LEU A 87 -25.19 -2.46 12.82
C LEU A 87 -24.88 -3.96 12.87
N GLY A 88 -23.75 -4.36 13.45
CA GLY A 88 -23.21 -5.71 13.36
C GLY A 88 -22.82 -6.10 11.92
N TRP A 89 -22.28 -7.31 11.77
CA TRP A 89 -21.78 -7.79 10.47
C TRP A 89 -22.85 -7.86 9.38
N GLY A 90 -24.04 -8.37 9.70
CA GLY A 90 -25.12 -8.48 8.71
C GLY A 90 -25.57 -7.11 8.17
N GLY A 91 -25.77 -6.14 9.08
CA GLY A 91 -26.21 -4.80 8.71
C GLY A 91 -25.14 -4.01 7.95
N CYS A 92 -23.88 -4.04 8.40
CA CYS A 92 -22.82 -3.29 7.72
C CYS A 92 -22.51 -3.86 6.33
N ILE A 93 -22.48 -5.20 6.16
CA ILE A 93 -22.28 -5.84 4.85
C ILE A 93 -23.41 -5.46 3.89
N ALA A 94 -24.66 -5.48 4.36
CA ALA A 94 -25.81 -5.09 3.52
C ALA A 94 -25.70 -3.64 3.04
N VAL A 95 -25.37 -2.70 3.93
CA VAL A 95 -25.19 -1.28 3.58
C VAL A 95 -24.03 -1.10 2.58
N SER A 96 -22.90 -1.76 2.80
CA SER A 96 -21.75 -1.71 1.90
C SER A 96 -22.09 -2.22 0.49
N LEU A 97 -22.80 -3.35 0.39
CA LEU A 97 -23.22 -3.90 -0.90
C LEU A 97 -24.28 -3.04 -1.59
N LEU A 98 -25.19 -2.40 -0.84
CA LEU A 98 -26.16 -1.45 -1.39
C LEU A 98 -25.47 -0.19 -1.94
N ALA A 99 -24.48 0.35 -1.22
CA ALA A 99 -23.68 1.48 -1.69
C ALA A 99 -22.93 1.12 -2.98
N ALA A 100 -22.29 -0.05 -3.01
CA ALA A 100 -21.59 -0.56 -4.18
C ALA A 100 -22.55 -0.76 -5.38
N ALA A 101 -23.71 -1.38 -5.17
CA ALA A 101 -24.73 -1.50 -6.19
C ALA A 101 -25.21 -0.14 -6.72
N GLY A 102 -25.36 0.85 -5.82
CA GLY A 102 -25.70 2.22 -6.18
C GLY A 102 -24.71 2.85 -7.16
N VAL A 103 -23.41 2.69 -6.91
CA VAL A 103 -22.36 3.15 -7.84
C VAL A 103 -22.50 2.46 -9.21
N GLY A 104 -22.71 1.14 -9.21
CA GLY A 104 -22.90 0.38 -10.46
C GLY A 104 -24.17 0.77 -11.22
N VAL A 105 -25.26 1.10 -10.53
CA VAL A 105 -26.49 1.62 -11.14
C VAL A 105 -26.23 2.99 -11.76
N VAL A 106 -25.57 3.90 -11.05
CA VAL A 106 -25.24 5.24 -11.60
C VAL A 106 -24.36 5.12 -12.83
N ASN A 107 -23.28 4.34 -12.76
CA ASN A 107 -22.39 4.08 -13.89
C ASN A 107 -23.16 3.50 -15.07
N GLY A 108 -23.93 2.43 -14.84
CA GLY A 108 -24.68 1.76 -15.90
C GLY A 108 -25.76 2.64 -16.52
N LEU A 109 -26.48 3.47 -15.74
CA LEU A 109 -27.49 4.38 -16.29
C LEU A 109 -26.87 5.48 -17.14
N LEU A 110 -25.77 6.08 -16.70
CA LEU A 110 -25.07 7.12 -17.46
C LEU A 110 -24.49 6.57 -18.77
N VAL A 111 -23.93 5.36 -18.75
CA VAL A 111 -23.39 4.73 -19.96
C VAL A 111 -24.49 4.28 -20.91
N VAL A 112 -25.51 3.58 -20.39
CA VAL A 112 -26.53 2.94 -21.23
C VAL A 112 -27.59 3.94 -21.71
N LYS A 113 -28.09 4.80 -20.80
CA LYS A 113 -29.19 5.74 -21.08
C LYS A 113 -28.71 7.12 -21.49
N ALA A 114 -27.73 7.68 -20.80
CA ALA A 114 -27.15 8.97 -21.20
C ALA A 114 -26.13 8.85 -22.34
N LYS A 115 -25.77 7.62 -22.76
CA LYS A 115 -24.87 7.33 -23.89
C LYS A 115 -23.49 7.97 -23.73
N ILE A 116 -23.06 8.19 -22.50
CA ILE A 116 -21.73 8.71 -22.20
C ILE A 116 -20.72 7.56 -22.26
N ASN A 117 -19.50 7.84 -22.72
CA ASN A 117 -18.44 6.86 -22.74
C ASN A 117 -18.14 6.33 -21.31
N ALA A 118 -18.08 5.01 -21.14
CA ALA A 118 -17.85 4.35 -19.85
C ALA A 118 -16.54 4.75 -19.17
N PHE A 119 -15.48 5.02 -19.94
CA PHE A 119 -14.22 5.53 -19.39
C PHE A 119 -14.42 6.85 -18.65
N ILE A 120 -15.13 7.80 -19.27
CA ILE A 120 -15.37 9.13 -18.70
C ILE A 120 -16.27 9.03 -17.46
N VAL A 121 -17.36 8.27 -17.55
CA VAL A 121 -18.29 8.08 -16.44
C VAL A 121 -17.56 7.47 -15.24
N THR A 122 -16.82 6.40 -15.45
CA THR A 122 -16.23 5.61 -14.36
C THR A 122 -14.99 6.27 -13.77
N LEU A 123 -14.26 7.09 -14.52
CA LEU A 123 -13.22 7.97 -13.98
C LEU A 123 -13.82 9.07 -13.09
N GLY A 124 -14.95 9.66 -13.51
CA GLY A 124 -15.69 10.62 -12.70
C GLY A 124 -16.23 10.02 -11.41
N THR A 125 -16.90 8.86 -11.48
CA THR A 125 -17.44 8.20 -10.29
C THR A 125 -16.37 7.61 -9.40
N MET A 126 -15.22 7.18 -9.92
CA MET A 126 -14.04 6.84 -9.12
C MET A 126 -13.65 8.02 -8.22
N THR A 127 -13.54 9.23 -8.79
CA THR A 127 -13.15 10.44 -8.06
C THR A 127 -14.18 10.80 -6.99
N VAL A 128 -15.47 10.78 -7.33
CA VAL A 128 -16.56 11.04 -6.36
C VAL A 128 -16.54 10.02 -5.22
N THR A 129 -16.40 8.74 -5.54
CA THR A 129 -16.40 7.63 -4.57
C THR A 129 -15.21 7.74 -3.62
N MET A 130 -14.03 8.10 -4.13
CA MET A 130 -12.85 8.38 -3.30
C MET A 130 -13.10 9.58 -2.37
N GLY A 131 -13.66 10.67 -2.89
CA GLY A 131 -14.02 11.85 -2.08
C GLY A 131 -14.99 11.50 -0.94
N LEU A 132 -16.05 10.74 -1.22
CA LEU A 132 -17.01 10.29 -0.20
C LEU A 132 -16.34 9.44 0.90
N MET A 133 -15.42 8.54 0.50
CA MET A 133 -14.66 7.72 1.44
C MET A 133 -13.74 8.58 2.33
N TYR A 134 -13.06 9.59 1.77
CA TYR A 134 -12.25 10.53 2.54
C TYR A 134 -13.08 11.37 3.52
N LEU A 135 -14.25 11.86 3.09
CA LEU A 135 -15.17 12.60 3.95
C LEU A 135 -15.66 11.75 5.12
N TYR A 136 -16.07 10.50 4.85
CA TYR A 136 -16.55 9.58 5.89
C TYR A 136 -15.45 9.15 6.88
N SER A 137 -14.20 9.11 6.42
CA SER A 137 -13.06 8.68 7.23
C SER A 137 -12.30 9.82 7.91
N ALA A 138 -12.60 11.08 7.57
CA ALA A 138 -11.81 12.26 7.98
C ALA A 138 -10.30 12.13 7.63
N GLY A 139 -9.98 11.32 6.61
CA GLY A 139 -8.60 10.96 6.26
C GLY A 139 -7.95 9.93 7.20
N GLY A 140 -8.64 9.45 8.24
CA GLY A 140 -8.14 8.41 9.13
C GLY A 140 -8.49 7.00 8.67
N SER A 141 -7.80 6.00 9.20
CA SER A 141 -8.20 4.60 9.05
C SER A 141 -9.24 4.23 10.10
N LYS A 142 -10.11 3.26 9.80
CA LYS A 142 -11.09 2.73 10.75
C LYS A 142 -10.71 1.29 11.13
N ALA A 143 -10.91 0.91 12.39
CA ALA A 143 -10.73 -0.45 12.88
C ALA A 143 -11.76 -0.82 13.94
N ILE A 144 -11.94 -2.12 14.15
CA ILE A 144 -12.76 -2.70 15.21
C ILE A 144 -11.91 -3.57 16.14
N VAL A 145 -12.31 -3.66 17.40
CA VAL A 145 -11.61 -4.45 18.43
C VAL A 145 -12.16 -5.88 18.58
N ASP A 146 -13.32 -6.19 17.96
CA ASP A 146 -13.86 -7.55 17.92
C ASP A 146 -13.30 -8.34 16.73
N PHE A 147 -12.25 -9.11 17.00
CA PHE A 147 -11.53 -9.89 15.99
C PHE A 147 -12.13 -11.28 15.71
N ARG A 148 -13.24 -11.69 16.34
CA ARG A 148 -13.76 -13.07 16.23
C ARG A 148 -14.11 -13.45 14.80
N PHE A 149 -14.76 -12.54 14.07
CA PHE A 149 -15.13 -12.77 12.68
C PHE A 149 -13.91 -12.81 11.76
N ALA A 150 -12.94 -11.92 11.98
CA ALA A 150 -11.67 -11.94 11.26
C ALA A 150 -10.91 -13.26 11.49
N ASP A 151 -10.85 -13.73 12.74
CA ASP A 151 -10.21 -14.99 13.09
C ASP A 151 -10.89 -16.17 12.42
N TRP A 152 -12.22 -16.23 12.41
CA TRP A 152 -12.94 -17.25 11.68
C TRP A 152 -12.62 -17.18 10.18
N LEU A 153 -12.65 -15.98 9.59
CA LEU A 153 -12.45 -15.76 8.16
C LEU A 153 -11.02 -16.12 7.69
N GLU A 154 -10.03 -15.90 8.55
CA GLU A 154 -8.60 -16.03 8.26
C GLU A 154 -8.00 -17.37 8.72
N THR A 155 -8.59 -18.07 9.67
CA THR A 155 -8.02 -19.30 10.22
C THR A 155 -8.31 -20.49 9.29
N PRO A 156 -7.30 -21.23 8.81
CA PRO A 156 -7.51 -22.39 7.93
C PRO A 156 -8.39 -23.46 8.59
N LEU A 157 -9.52 -23.83 7.95
CA LEU A 157 -10.34 -24.97 8.37
C LEU A 157 -9.71 -26.30 7.96
N LEU A 158 -9.04 -26.28 6.81
CA LEU A 158 -8.20 -27.35 6.27
C LEU A 158 -6.86 -26.73 5.89
N PRO A 159 -5.78 -27.52 5.73
CA PRO A 159 -4.52 -27.01 5.19
C PRO A 159 -4.79 -26.19 3.91
N LEU A 160 -4.21 -24.99 3.84
CA LEU A 160 -4.38 -24.01 2.73
C LEU A 160 -5.73 -23.29 2.62
N LEU A 161 -6.78 -23.75 3.30
CA LEU A 161 -8.16 -23.33 3.01
C LEU A 161 -8.82 -22.63 4.20
N PRO A 162 -8.48 -21.36 4.46
CA PRO A 162 -9.27 -20.49 5.32
C PRO A 162 -10.61 -20.13 4.65
N PRO A 163 -11.66 -19.80 5.42
CA PRO A 163 -12.98 -19.48 4.86
C PRO A 163 -12.97 -18.39 3.78
N ILE A 164 -12.11 -17.37 3.86
CA ILE A 164 -11.99 -16.34 2.81
C ILE A 164 -11.59 -16.92 1.45
N VAL A 165 -10.71 -17.92 1.44
CA VAL A 165 -10.27 -18.62 0.22
C VAL A 165 -11.40 -19.50 -0.29
N ILE A 166 -12.11 -20.22 0.59
CA ILE A 166 -13.25 -21.06 0.22
C ILE A 166 -14.37 -20.22 -0.41
N ILE A 167 -14.70 -19.07 0.19
CA ILE A 167 -15.69 -18.12 -0.33
C ILE A 167 -15.24 -17.62 -1.71
N THR A 168 -13.97 -17.21 -1.85
CA THR A 168 -13.41 -16.76 -3.13
C THR A 168 -13.51 -17.83 -4.21
N LEU A 169 -13.07 -19.06 -3.93
CA LEU A 169 -13.14 -20.18 -4.87
C LEU A 169 -14.58 -20.53 -5.24
N GLY A 170 -15.51 -20.48 -4.28
CA GLY A 170 -16.93 -20.67 -4.50
C GLY A 170 -17.53 -19.61 -5.43
N LEU A 171 -17.16 -18.33 -5.24
CA LEU A 171 -17.60 -17.23 -6.10
C LEU A 171 -17.02 -17.34 -7.52
N VAL A 172 -15.72 -17.64 -7.65
CA VAL A 172 -15.05 -17.85 -8.94
C VAL A 172 -15.68 -19.03 -9.69
N GLY A 173 -15.86 -20.16 -9.02
CA GLY A 173 -16.48 -21.35 -9.59
C GLY A 173 -17.94 -21.12 -9.98
N GLY A 174 -18.71 -20.45 -9.12
CA GLY A 174 -20.10 -20.09 -9.37
C GLY A 174 -20.25 -19.15 -10.57
N ALA A 175 -19.44 -18.09 -10.63
CA ALA A 175 -19.46 -17.14 -11.75
C ALA A 175 -19.02 -17.80 -13.07
N GLU A 176 -18.00 -18.65 -13.05
CA GLU A 176 -17.58 -19.41 -14.24
C GLU A 176 -18.67 -20.40 -14.70
N LEU A 177 -19.37 -21.06 -13.76
CA LEU A 177 -20.49 -21.93 -14.07
C LEU A 177 -21.63 -21.16 -14.74
N VAL A 178 -22.00 -20.00 -14.18
CA VAL A 178 -23.00 -19.10 -14.77
C VAL A 178 -22.57 -18.67 -16.18
N LEU A 179 -21.31 -18.26 -16.34
CA LEU A 179 -20.77 -17.76 -17.60
C LEU A 179 -20.78 -18.84 -18.70
N ARG A 180 -20.38 -20.07 -18.37
CA ARG A 180 -20.24 -21.16 -19.36
C ARG A 180 -21.50 -21.99 -19.59
N ARG A 181 -22.26 -22.28 -18.53
CA ARG A 181 -23.33 -23.28 -18.57
C ARG A 181 -24.73 -22.68 -18.58
N MET A 182 -24.92 -21.48 -18.05
CA MET A 182 -26.25 -20.86 -17.94
C MET A 182 -26.59 -19.94 -19.13
N ARG A 183 -27.89 -19.74 -19.36
CA ARG A 183 -28.40 -18.84 -20.44
C ARG A 183 -27.92 -17.40 -20.24
N ALA A 184 -27.90 -16.92 -18.99
CA ALA A 184 -27.45 -15.57 -18.66
C ALA A 184 -26.02 -15.31 -19.13
N GLY A 185 -25.09 -16.26 -18.90
CA GLY A 185 -23.70 -16.16 -19.35
C GLY A 185 -23.53 -16.17 -20.86
N ARG A 186 -24.24 -17.10 -21.55
CA ARG A 186 -24.24 -17.13 -23.03
C ARG A 186 -24.77 -15.84 -23.64
N ASN A 187 -25.84 -15.29 -23.06
CA ASN A 187 -26.41 -14.02 -23.52
C ASN A 187 -25.45 -12.85 -23.28
N LEU A 188 -24.71 -12.84 -22.17
CA LEU A 188 -23.69 -11.84 -21.88
C LEU A 188 -22.55 -11.89 -22.90
N LEU A 189 -22.09 -13.08 -23.28
CA LEU A 189 -21.10 -13.28 -24.35
C LEU A 189 -21.63 -12.83 -25.73
N MET A 190 -22.90 -13.14 -26.04
CA MET A 190 -23.52 -12.71 -27.31
C MET A 190 -23.66 -11.19 -27.41
N VAL A 191 -24.15 -10.54 -26.34
CA VAL A 191 -24.26 -9.07 -26.28
C VAL A 191 -22.88 -8.43 -26.39
N GLY A 192 -21.88 -8.99 -25.71
CA GLY A 192 -20.51 -8.51 -25.79
C GLY A 192 -19.85 -8.68 -27.16
N GLY A 193 -20.17 -9.75 -27.87
CA GLY A 193 -19.57 -10.03 -29.18
C GLY A 193 -20.11 -9.13 -30.29
N ASN A 194 -21.43 -8.89 -30.31
CA ASN A 194 -22.04 -7.91 -31.20
C ASN A 194 -23.37 -7.41 -30.60
N PRO A 195 -23.40 -6.21 -30.00
CA PRO A 195 -24.60 -5.65 -29.38
C PRO A 195 -25.77 -5.47 -30.36
N GLU A 196 -25.50 -5.14 -31.64
CA GLU A 196 -26.54 -5.01 -32.66
C GLU A 196 -27.18 -6.37 -33.01
N THR A 197 -26.36 -7.40 -33.24
CA THR A 197 -26.85 -8.75 -33.55
C THR A 197 -27.60 -9.34 -32.37
N ALA A 198 -27.12 -9.13 -31.14
CA ALA A 198 -27.82 -9.55 -29.94
C ALA A 198 -29.19 -8.88 -29.81
N TRP A 199 -29.29 -7.59 -30.15
CA TRP A 199 -30.57 -6.87 -30.17
C TRP A 199 -31.52 -7.41 -31.24
N LEU A 200 -31.03 -7.68 -32.45
CA LEU A 200 -31.81 -8.32 -33.52
C LEU A 200 -32.26 -9.74 -33.13
N ALA A 201 -31.48 -10.44 -32.31
CA ALA A 201 -31.83 -11.75 -31.74
C ALA A 201 -32.78 -11.66 -30.52
N GLY A 202 -33.30 -10.47 -30.19
CA GLY A 202 -34.27 -10.25 -29.12
C GLY A 202 -33.68 -10.06 -27.73
N LEU A 203 -32.36 -9.93 -27.59
CA LEU A 203 -31.72 -9.64 -26.31
C LEU A 203 -31.70 -8.14 -26.03
N ASN A 204 -32.04 -7.75 -24.81
CA ASN A 204 -31.98 -6.36 -24.39
C ASN A 204 -30.55 -5.97 -24.00
N ARG A 205 -29.75 -5.47 -24.96
CA ARG A 205 -28.35 -5.07 -24.74
C ARG A 205 -28.18 -4.09 -23.58
N ASP A 206 -29.09 -3.11 -23.46
CA ASP A 206 -29.07 -2.09 -22.41
C ASP A 206 -29.15 -2.72 -21.01
N ARG A 207 -30.04 -3.72 -20.85
CA ARG A 207 -30.20 -4.45 -19.58
C ARG A 207 -28.93 -5.21 -19.20
N TYR A 208 -28.28 -5.87 -20.17
CA TYR A 208 -27.05 -6.61 -19.91
C TYR A 208 -25.89 -5.69 -19.53
N GLN A 209 -25.75 -4.55 -20.20
CA GLN A 209 -24.74 -3.55 -19.85
C GLN A 209 -24.97 -2.95 -18.46
N LEU A 210 -26.20 -2.57 -18.13
CA LEU A 210 -26.55 -2.06 -16.79
C LEU A 210 -26.27 -3.10 -15.70
N VAL A 211 -26.72 -4.34 -15.88
CA VAL A 211 -26.46 -5.44 -14.94
C VAL A 211 -24.96 -5.71 -14.83
N GLY A 212 -24.21 -5.58 -15.92
CA GLY A 212 -22.75 -5.71 -15.92
C GLY A 212 -22.08 -4.73 -14.96
N PHE A 213 -22.44 -3.44 -15.01
CA PHE A 213 -21.90 -2.44 -14.09
C PHE A 213 -22.29 -2.73 -12.64
N VAL A 214 -23.55 -3.11 -12.39
CA VAL A 214 -24.01 -3.47 -11.04
C VAL A 214 -23.26 -4.68 -10.49
N LEU A 215 -23.08 -5.74 -11.29
CA LEU A 215 -22.32 -6.92 -10.88
C LEU A 215 -20.83 -6.59 -10.67
N CYS A 216 -20.25 -5.74 -11.52
CA CYS A 216 -18.88 -5.26 -11.35
C CYS A 216 -18.70 -4.57 -9.99
N SER A 217 -19.56 -3.60 -9.68
CA SER A 217 -19.49 -2.88 -8.41
C SER A 217 -19.85 -3.77 -7.22
N LEU A 218 -20.81 -4.69 -7.33
CA LEU A 218 -21.12 -5.65 -6.26
C LEU A 218 -19.95 -6.57 -5.93
N CYS A 219 -19.26 -7.11 -6.95
CA CYS A 219 -18.05 -7.90 -6.74
C CYS A 219 -16.94 -7.06 -6.08
N ALA A 220 -16.75 -5.82 -6.53
CA ALA A 220 -15.82 -4.88 -5.91
C ALA A 220 -16.16 -4.62 -4.44
N GLY A 221 -17.44 -4.37 -4.15
CA GLY A 221 -17.93 -4.09 -2.81
C GLY A 221 -17.79 -5.29 -1.88
N LEU A 222 -18.11 -6.49 -2.37
CA LEU A 222 -17.91 -7.74 -1.62
C LEU A 222 -16.42 -8.00 -1.36
N ALA A 223 -15.56 -7.78 -2.37
CA ALA A 223 -14.13 -7.91 -2.23
C ALA A 223 -13.57 -6.99 -1.13
N GLY A 224 -13.93 -5.70 -1.16
CA GLY A 224 -13.53 -4.73 -0.15
C GLY A 224 -14.10 -5.00 1.24
N THR A 225 -15.35 -5.47 1.31
CA THR A 225 -16.03 -5.85 2.56
C THR A 225 -15.32 -7.03 3.23
N LEU A 226 -15.07 -8.12 2.50
CA LEU A 226 -14.41 -9.31 3.03
C LEU A 226 -12.95 -9.03 3.38
N PHE A 227 -12.26 -8.23 2.57
CA PHE A 227 -10.89 -7.80 2.84
C PHE A 227 -10.81 -7.01 4.15
N ALA A 228 -11.64 -5.98 4.29
CA ALA A 228 -11.67 -5.17 5.50
C ALA A 228 -12.10 -6.02 6.73
N ALA A 229 -13.06 -6.93 6.57
CA ALA A 229 -13.48 -7.84 7.62
C ALA A 229 -12.37 -8.80 8.09
N GLY A 230 -11.59 -9.36 7.16
CA GLY A 230 -10.44 -10.23 7.47
C GLY A 230 -9.30 -9.50 8.17
N LEU A 231 -9.21 -8.18 7.95
CA LEU A 231 -8.27 -7.31 8.66
C LEU A 231 -8.89 -6.62 9.87
N SER A 232 -10.21 -6.67 10.13
CA SER A 232 -10.84 -5.83 11.17
C SER A 232 -10.49 -4.33 11.06
N SER A 233 -10.04 -3.88 9.88
CA SER A 233 -9.59 -2.51 9.65
C SER A 233 -9.62 -2.17 8.16
N MET A 234 -9.70 -0.89 7.84
CA MET A 234 -9.61 -0.38 6.48
C MET A 234 -8.90 0.97 6.45
N THR A 235 -7.97 1.12 5.50
CA THR A 235 -7.23 2.37 5.31
C THR A 235 -7.97 3.36 4.41
N SER A 236 -7.79 4.65 4.69
CA SER A 236 -8.25 5.75 3.83
C SER A 236 -7.31 6.04 2.65
N ALA A 237 -6.10 5.46 2.62
CA ALA A 237 -5.11 5.74 1.59
C ALA A 237 -5.55 5.23 0.20
N ALA A 238 -5.76 6.15 -0.75
CA ALA A 238 -6.24 5.84 -2.12
C ALA A 238 -5.36 4.83 -2.90
N VAL A 239 -4.12 4.63 -2.48
CA VAL A 239 -3.16 3.72 -3.10
C VAL A 239 -3.71 2.29 -3.22
N LEU A 240 -4.48 1.83 -2.23
CA LEU A 240 -5.12 0.52 -2.24
C LEU A 240 -6.04 0.35 -3.46
N GLY A 241 -6.99 1.27 -3.63
CA GLY A 241 -7.97 1.22 -4.72
C GLY A 241 -7.31 1.28 -6.09
N THR A 242 -6.35 2.19 -6.29
CA THR A 242 -5.61 2.31 -7.56
C THR A 242 -4.83 1.03 -7.88
N ARG A 243 -4.17 0.41 -6.89
CA ARG A 243 -3.46 -0.86 -7.09
C ARG A 243 -4.42 -2.00 -7.45
N THR A 244 -5.52 -2.13 -6.72
CA THR A 244 -6.55 -3.16 -7.01
C THR A 244 -7.06 -3.01 -8.45
N LEU A 245 -7.38 -1.80 -8.90
CA LEU A 245 -7.75 -1.54 -10.30
C LEU A 245 -6.67 -2.02 -11.28
N MET A 246 -5.41 -1.63 -11.07
CA MET A 246 -4.29 -1.98 -11.96
C MET A 246 -3.99 -3.48 -11.99
N THR A 247 -4.04 -4.16 -10.84
CA THR A 247 -3.82 -5.61 -10.77
C THR A 247 -4.99 -6.38 -11.40
N VAL A 248 -6.23 -5.94 -11.18
CA VAL A 248 -7.41 -6.58 -11.75
C VAL A 248 -7.43 -6.45 -13.27
N ILE A 249 -7.24 -5.24 -13.82
CA ILE A 249 -7.23 -5.04 -15.28
C ILE A 249 -6.11 -5.87 -15.94
N ALA A 250 -4.90 -5.87 -15.37
CA ALA A 250 -3.79 -6.68 -15.86
C ALA A 250 -4.13 -8.18 -15.83
N SER A 251 -4.67 -8.67 -14.71
CA SER A 251 -5.02 -10.09 -14.55
C SER A 251 -6.11 -10.54 -15.52
N VAL A 252 -7.13 -9.70 -15.75
CA VAL A 252 -8.24 -10.02 -16.66
C VAL A 252 -7.78 -10.10 -18.11
N ILE A 253 -6.91 -9.18 -18.53
CA ILE A 253 -6.30 -9.16 -19.86
C ILE A 253 -5.35 -10.37 -20.03
N ILE A 254 -4.45 -10.64 -19.08
CA ILE A 254 -3.56 -11.82 -19.11
C ILE A 254 -4.39 -13.11 -19.19
N GLY A 255 -5.49 -13.17 -18.43
CA GLY A 255 -6.47 -14.26 -18.45
C GLY A 255 -7.15 -14.48 -19.80
N GLY A 256 -7.08 -13.51 -20.71
CA GLY A 256 -7.57 -13.63 -22.09
C GLY A 256 -9.00 -13.19 -22.32
N THR A 257 -9.50 -12.29 -21.46
CA THR A 257 -10.73 -11.55 -21.74
C THR A 257 -10.42 -10.40 -22.68
N LEU A 258 -11.15 -10.31 -23.79
CA LEU A 258 -10.88 -9.34 -24.85
C LEU A 258 -11.42 -7.95 -24.49
N MET A 259 -10.63 -6.90 -24.75
CA MET A 259 -11.10 -5.52 -24.58
C MET A 259 -12.28 -5.17 -25.49
N THR A 260 -12.36 -5.83 -26.66
CA THR A 260 -13.44 -5.64 -27.63
C THR A 260 -14.75 -6.33 -27.23
N GLY A 261 -14.73 -7.16 -26.19
CA GLY A 261 -15.90 -7.90 -25.71
C GLY A 261 -16.13 -9.26 -26.39
N GLY A 262 -17.13 -9.98 -25.88
CA GLY A 262 -17.64 -11.23 -26.45
C GLY A 262 -16.86 -12.50 -26.12
N LYS A 263 -15.66 -12.40 -25.54
CA LYS A 263 -14.87 -13.55 -25.08
C LYS A 263 -14.20 -13.24 -23.74
N GLY A 264 -14.26 -14.21 -22.82
CA GLY A 264 -13.59 -14.15 -21.52
C GLY A 264 -13.84 -15.40 -20.68
N SER A 265 -13.13 -15.50 -19.56
CA SER A 265 -13.31 -16.58 -18.57
C SER A 265 -12.89 -16.07 -17.20
N VAL A 266 -13.81 -16.18 -16.25
CA VAL A 266 -13.56 -15.78 -14.85
C VAL A 266 -12.47 -16.65 -14.25
N LEU A 267 -12.49 -17.96 -14.53
CA LEU A 267 -11.48 -18.89 -14.03
C LEU A 267 -10.07 -18.56 -14.52
N LYS A 268 -9.92 -18.19 -15.81
CA LYS A 268 -8.61 -17.81 -16.36
C LYS A 268 -8.11 -16.49 -15.77
N SER A 269 -8.99 -15.50 -15.59
CA SER A 269 -8.66 -14.26 -14.90
C SER A 269 -8.19 -14.52 -13.47
N TYR A 270 -8.85 -15.43 -12.74
CA TYR A 270 -8.42 -15.82 -11.39
C TYR A 270 -7.04 -16.50 -11.36
N PHE A 271 -6.72 -17.39 -12.32
CA PHE A 271 -5.37 -17.95 -12.41
C PHE A 271 -4.31 -16.88 -12.65
N SER A 272 -4.61 -15.85 -13.44
CA SER A 272 -3.72 -14.70 -13.61
C SER A 272 -3.58 -13.86 -12.34
N VAL A 273 -4.64 -13.67 -11.56
CA VAL A 273 -4.55 -13.03 -10.23
C VAL A 273 -3.62 -13.82 -9.31
N LEU A 274 -3.78 -15.16 -9.25
CA LEU A 274 -2.89 -16.03 -8.47
C LEU A 274 -1.44 -15.92 -8.95
N MET A 275 -1.21 -15.88 -10.25
CA MET A 275 0.12 -15.75 -10.84
C MET A 275 0.78 -14.44 -10.41
N LEU A 276 0.10 -13.30 -10.56
CA LEU A 276 0.65 -12.00 -10.14
C LEU A 276 0.86 -11.94 -8.62
N THR A 277 -0.05 -12.52 -7.84
CA THR A 277 0.08 -12.57 -6.37
C THR A 277 1.30 -13.40 -5.96
N ALA A 278 1.48 -14.59 -6.56
CA ALA A 278 2.63 -15.45 -6.32
C ALA A 278 3.94 -14.80 -6.79
N LEU A 279 3.92 -14.06 -7.90
CA LEU A 279 5.06 -13.30 -8.41
C LEU A 279 5.52 -12.25 -7.40
N PHE A 280 4.60 -11.40 -6.92
CA PHE A 280 4.95 -10.33 -5.98
C PHE A 280 5.38 -10.88 -4.62
N ASN A 281 4.74 -11.94 -4.15
CA ASN A 281 5.16 -12.67 -2.95
C ASN A 281 6.58 -13.25 -3.13
N GLY A 282 6.87 -13.92 -4.26
CA GLY A 282 8.19 -14.47 -4.55
C GLY A 282 9.29 -13.43 -4.66
N ILE A 283 9.01 -12.28 -5.31
CA ILE A 283 9.92 -11.12 -5.35
C ILE A 283 10.22 -10.62 -3.92
N GLY A 284 9.21 -10.57 -3.05
CA GLY A 284 9.37 -10.27 -1.63
C GLY A 284 10.26 -11.28 -0.90
N CYS A 285 10.05 -12.58 -1.12
CA CYS A 285 10.89 -13.68 -0.58
C CYS A 285 12.38 -13.49 -0.90
N LEU A 286 12.68 -13.00 -2.10
CA LEU A 286 14.04 -12.72 -2.56
C LEU A 286 14.65 -11.42 -1.97
N GLY A 287 13.88 -10.67 -1.18
CA GLY A 287 14.33 -9.43 -0.55
C GLY A 287 14.29 -8.20 -1.47
N TYR A 288 13.63 -8.29 -2.63
CA TYR A 288 13.46 -7.13 -3.50
C TYR A 288 12.36 -6.21 -3.00
N GLY A 289 12.60 -4.91 -3.22
CA GLY A 289 11.67 -3.85 -2.90
C GLY A 289 10.42 -3.84 -3.80
N PHE A 290 9.49 -2.98 -3.42
CA PHE A 290 8.21 -2.78 -4.10
C PHE A 290 8.37 -2.15 -5.50
N GLU A 291 9.42 -1.37 -5.69
CA GLU A 291 9.75 -0.66 -6.93
C GLU A 291 9.94 -1.68 -8.06
N VAL A 292 10.58 -2.80 -7.75
CA VAL A 292 10.75 -3.93 -8.66
C VAL A 292 9.40 -4.58 -8.97
N GLN A 293 8.53 -4.74 -7.98
CA GLN A 293 7.19 -5.31 -8.20
C GLN A 293 6.36 -4.44 -9.14
N ILE A 294 6.36 -3.11 -8.95
CA ILE A 294 5.68 -2.16 -9.85
C ILE A 294 6.27 -2.27 -11.26
N PHE A 295 7.60 -2.20 -11.38
CA PHE A 295 8.27 -2.27 -12.68
C PHE A 295 7.90 -3.54 -13.43
N VAL A 296 7.99 -4.70 -12.77
CA VAL A 296 7.64 -6.00 -13.35
C VAL A 296 6.16 -6.04 -13.73
N ASN A 297 5.26 -5.55 -12.87
CA ASN A 297 3.83 -5.48 -13.17
C ASN A 297 3.54 -4.63 -14.41
N GLY A 298 4.16 -3.45 -14.51
CA GLY A 298 4.02 -2.52 -15.63
C GLY A 298 4.56 -3.11 -16.94
N VAL A 299 5.73 -3.76 -16.90
CA VAL A 299 6.31 -4.45 -18.06
C VAL A 299 5.41 -5.59 -18.52
N ILE A 300 4.90 -6.42 -17.61
CA ILE A 300 3.97 -7.51 -17.95
C ILE A 300 2.72 -6.95 -18.60
N LEU A 301 2.09 -5.93 -17.99
CA LEU A 301 0.90 -5.29 -18.54
C LEU A 301 1.16 -4.72 -19.94
N ALA A 302 2.24 -3.95 -20.12
CA ALA A 302 2.59 -3.33 -21.40
C ALA A 302 2.80 -4.37 -22.49
N LEU A 303 3.53 -5.45 -22.20
CA LEU A 303 3.78 -6.52 -23.17
C LEU A 303 2.50 -7.28 -23.54
N VAL A 304 1.62 -7.52 -22.58
CA VAL A 304 0.35 -8.21 -22.81
C VAL A 304 -0.59 -7.35 -23.65
N VAL A 305 -0.70 -6.06 -23.34
CA VAL A 305 -1.50 -5.11 -24.12
C VAL A 305 -0.93 -4.93 -25.53
N LEU A 306 0.39 -4.81 -25.67
CA LEU A 306 1.05 -4.75 -26.98
C LEU A 306 0.75 -6.00 -27.81
N TYR A 307 0.79 -7.17 -27.18
CA TYR A 307 0.42 -8.42 -27.83
C TYR A 307 -1.05 -8.42 -28.27
N GLU A 308 -1.98 -7.98 -27.42
CA GLU A 308 -3.39 -7.93 -27.78
C GLU A 308 -3.65 -6.93 -28.91
N ALA A 309 -3.08 -5.74 -28.84
CA ALA A 309 -3.16 -4.73 -29.89
C ALA A 309 -2.62 -5.28 -31.23
N TYR A 310 -1.49 -5.96 -31.20
CA TYR A 310 -0.92 -6.61 -32.38
C TYR A 310 -1.82 -7.73 -32.92
N ALA A 311 -2.35 -8.58 -32.04
CA ALA A 311 -3.24 -9.68 -32.42
C ALA A 311 -4.53 -9.17 -33.07
N ILE A 312 -5.10 -8.10 -32.52
CA ILE A 312 -6.27 -7.41 -33.10
C ILE A 312 -5.93 -6.81 -34.46
N TYR A 313 -4.84 -6.03 -34.54
CA TYR A 313 -4.39 -5.42 -35.81
C TYR A 313 -4.20 -6.46 -36.91
N ARG A 314 -3.57 -7.59 -36.59
CA ARG A 314 -3.37 -8.69 -37.55
C ARG A 314 -4.68 -9.38 -37.92
N HIS A 315 -5.58 -9.58 -36.97
CA HIS A 315 -6.90 -10.12 -37.25
C HIS A 315 -7.69 -9.20 -38.20
N ASP A 316 -7.59 -7.89 -38.02
CA ASP A 316 -8.25 -6.90 -38.88
C ASP A 316 -7.62 -6.81 -40.27
N LEU A 317 -6.30 -6.98 -40.41
CA LEU A 317 -5.66 -7.13 -41.73
C LEU A 317 -6.14 -8.37 -42.51
N LEU A 318 -6.56 -9.41 -41.79
CA LEU A 318 -7.08 -10.65 -42.38
C LEU A 318 -8.60 -10.61 -42.60
N LYS A 319 -9.33 -9.67 -41.97
CA LYS A 319 -10.77 -9.49 -42.22
C LYS A 319 -10.98 -9.09 -43.68
N GLY A 320 -11.70 -9.93 -44.42
CA GLY A 320 -12.00 -9.71 -45.84
C GLY A 320 -11.06 -10.41 -46.82
N GLN A 321 -9.89 -10.86 -46.37
CA GLN A 321 -9.10 -11.84 -47.12
C GLN A 321 -9.72 -13.21 -46.85
N ARG A 322 -10.49 -13.75 -47.79
CA ARG A 322 -10.85 -15.18 -47.77
C ARG A 322 -9.72 -15.91 -48.49
N PRO A 323 -8.70 -16.42 -47.79
CA PRO A 323 -7.54 -17.03 -48.42
C PRO A 323 -8.00 -18.25 -49.22
N ASP A 324 -9.02 -18.93 -48.71
CA ASP A 324 -9.73 -20.06 -49.29
C ASP A 324 -10.38 -19.66 -50.63
N LEU A 325 -11.05 -18.50 -50.72
CA LEU A 325 -11.55 -17.99 -52.01
C LEU A 325 -10.42 -17.56 -52.95
N LEU A 326 -9.35 -16.96 -52.44
CA LEU A 326 -8.18 -16.58 -53.25
C LEU A 326 -7.47 -17.82 -53.81
N LYS A 327 -7.48 -18.92 -53.05
CA LYS A 327 -6.96 -20.23 -53.46
C LYS A 327 -7.91 -20.92 -54.44
N GLU A 328 -9.23 -20.88 -54.21
CA GLU A 328 -10.24 -21.33 -55.17
C GLU A 328 -10.18 -20.57 -56.50
N ILE A 329 -9.93 -19.25 -56.46
CA ILE A 329 -9.70 -18.41 -57.65
C ILE A 329 -8.40 -18.80 -58.36
N ALA A 330 -7.31 -19.02 -57.61
CA ALA A 330 -6.02 -19.44 -58.18
C ALA A 330 -6.08 -20.86 -58.78
N GLU A 331 -6.92 -21.74 -58.23
CA GLU A 331 -7.10 -23.12 -58.67
C GLU A 331 -8.25 -23.31 -59.67
N GLY A 332 -8.98 -22.22 -60.00
CA GLY A 332 -10.03 -22.22 -61.02
C GLY A 332 -11.30 -23.02 -60.67
N ARG A 333 -11.56 -23.29 -59.39
CA ARG A 333 -12.70 -24.11 -58.94
C ARG A 333 -13.75 -23.24 -58.25
N LEU A 334 -14.90 -23.07 -58.88
CA LEU A 334 -16.10 -22.51 -58.26
C LEU A 334 -17.14 -23.63 -58.11
N SER A 335 -17.66 -23.82 -56.88
CA SER A 335 -18.77 -24.71 -56.43
C SER A 335 -18.36 -26.05 -55.76
N PRO A 336 -19.22 -26.65 -54.91
CA PRO A 336 -19.05 -26.54 -53.46
C PRO A 336 -18.85 -27.90 -52.77
N ALA A 337 -18.16 -27.82 -51.63
CA ALA A 337 -18.01 -28.83 -50.57
C ALA A 337 -16.97 -29.95 -50.78
N VAL A 338 -16.27 -30.19 -49.65
CA VAL A 338 -15.36 -31.29 -49.26
C VAL A 338 -13.98 -31.23 -49.97
N GLU A 339 -12.80 -31.32 -49.35
CA GLU A 339 -12.33 -32.03 -48.14
C GLU A 339 -11.26 -31.23 -47.38
N ASP A 340 -11.17 -31.47 -46.07
CA ASP A 340 -10.06 -31.07 -45.21
C ASP A 340 -8.77 -31.76 -45.71
N GLU A 341 -7.87 -31.04 -46.37
CA GLU A 341 -6.49 -31.51 -46.60
C GLU A 341 -5.49 -30.82 -45.67
N GLU A 342 -4.70 -31.69 -45.04
CA GLU A 342 -3.61 -31.45 -44.12
C GLU A 342 -2.51 -30.57 -44.73
N GLY A 343 -2.31 -29.37 -44.17
CA GLY A 343 -1.16 -28.51 -44.45
C GLY A 343 -0.11 -28.61 -43.35
N ASP A 344 0.96 -29.36 -43.61
CA ASP A 344 2.04 -29.76 -42.69
C ASP A 344 3.14 -28.69 -42.48
N GLU A 345 2.79 -27.39 -42.52
CA GLU A 345 3.75 -26.32 -42.22
C GLU A 345 3.21 -25.38 -41.14
N MET A 346 4.00 -25.22 -40.07
CA MET A 346 3.78 -24.21 -39.04
C MET A 346 3.82 -22.81 -39.67
N HIS A 347 2.65 -22.30 -40.05
CA HIS A 347 2.46 -20.98 -40.62
C HIS A 347 3.12 -19.94 -39.69
N SER A 348 3.87 -18.99 -40.26
CA SER A 348 4.51 -17.88 -39.52
C SER A 348 3.55 -17.07 -38.63
N LYS A 349 2.24 -17.27 -38.83
CA LYS A 349 1.08 -16.73 -38.10
C LYS A 349 0.99 -17.20 -36.63
N ASP A 350 1.57 -18.36 -36.27
CA ASP A 350 1.44 -18.98 -34.95
C ASP A 350 2.67 -18.85 -34.04
N ARG A 351 3.80 -18.37 -34.57
CA ARG A 351 5.06 -18.27 -33.81
C ARG A 351 5.13 -17.02 -32.92
N LEU A 352 4.57 -15.90 -33.37
CA LEU A 352 4.67 -14.63 -32.64
C LEU A 352 3.98 -14.62 -31.26
N PRO A 353 2.80 -15.26 -31.07
CA PRO A 353 2.19 -15.43 -29.75
C PRO A 353 3.09 -16.20 -28.78
N LEU A 354 3.68 -17.30 -29.25
CA LEU A 354 4.64 -18.06 -28.46
C LEU A 354 5.89 -17.23 -28.15
N ILE A 355 6.40 -16.47 -29.12
CA ILE A 355 7.57 -15.60 -28.96
C ILE A 355 7.26 -14.46 -27.98
N CYS A 356 6.12 -13.77 -28.06
CA CYS A 356 5.73 -12.73 -27.11
C CYS A 356 5.47 -13.29 -25.70
N LEU A 357 4.83 -14.46 -25.58
CA LEU A 357 4.60 -15.12 -24.29
C LEU A 357 5.93 -15.57 -23.66
N THR A 358 6.83 -16.10 -24.49
CA THR A 358 8.20 -16.47 -24.11
C THR A 358 9.00 -15.22 -23.78
N ILE A 359 8.83 -14.10 -24.48
CA ILE A 359 9.49 -12.82 -24.17
C ILE A 359 8.95 -12.25 -22.87
N VAL A 360 7.66 -12.32 -22.55
CA VAL A 360 7.12 -11.88 -21.25
C VAL A 360 7.71 -12.73 -20.11
N ALA A 361 7.70 -14.05 -20.27
CA ALA A 361 8.27 -14.97 -19.31
C ALA A 361 9.79 -14.77 -19.18
N VAL A 362 10.51 -14.66 -20.29
CA VAL A 362 11.96 -14.46 -20.35
C VAL A 362 12.34 -13.06 -19.86
N VAL A 363 11.61 -11.99 -20.17
CA VAL A 363 11.90 -10.65 -19.65
C VAL A 363 11.62 -10.60 -18.17
N GLY A 364 10.54 -11.22 -17.68
CA GLY A 364 10.31 -11.38 -16.24
C GLY A 364 11.44 -12.15 -15.56
N ILE A 365 11.81 -13.32 -16.10
CA ILE A 365 12.87 -14.19 -15.56
C ILE A 365 14.25 -13.53 -15.69
N VAL A 366 14.57 -12.87 -16.79
CA VAL A 366 15.85 -12.19 -17.07
C VAL A 366 15.94 -10.89 -16.30
N ALA A 367 14.85 -10.13 -16.11
CA ALA A 367 14.85 -8.97 -15.22
C ALA A 367 15.09 -9.41 -13.78
N ILE A 368 14.41 -10.47 -13.32
CA ILE A 368 14.61 -11.05 -11.99
C ILE A 368 16.04 -11.62 -11.86
N ALA A 369 16.56 -12.31 -12.87
CA ALA A 369 17.91 -12.88 -12.87
C ALA A 369 19.00 -11.80 -12.97
N ALA A 370 18.82 -10.79 -13.81
CA ALA A 370 19.74 -9.66 -13.93
C ALA A 370 19.74 -8.82 -12.64
N MET A 371 18.57 -8.64 -12.00
CA MET A 371 18.48 -8.04 -10.67
C MET A 371 19.09 -8.94 -9.61
N TYR A 372 18.99 -10.27 -9.72
CA TYR A 372 19.65 -11.25 -8.85
C TYR A 372 21.16 -11.18 -8.96
N PHE A 373 21.71 -11.15 -10.17
CA PHE A 373 23.14 -10.99 -10.39
C PHE A 373 23.63 -9.58 -10.05
N HIS A 374 22.81 -8.54 -10.23
CA HIS A 374 23.20 -7.17 -9.87
C HIS A 374 23.11 -6.90 -8.36
N HIS A 375 22.11 -7.48 -7.67
CA HIS A 375 21.98 -7.43 -6.23
C HIS A 375 23.04 -8.29 -5.54
N SER A 376 23.31 -9.51 -6.04
CA SER A 376 24.42 -10.34 -5.52
C SER A 376 25.79 -9.72 -5.75
N ALA A 377 25.99 -9.00 -6.87
CA ALA A 377 27.19 -8.18 -7.11
C ALA A 377 27.27 -6.93 -6.21
N ARG A 378 26.14 -6.33 -5.81
CA ARG A 378 26.13 -5.23 -4.83
C ARG A 378 26.25 -5.71 -3.40
N SER A 379 25.68 -6.85 -3.05
CA SER A 379 25.87 -7.45 -1.74
C SER A 379 27.30 -7.97 -1.61
N SER A 380 27.99 -8.39 -2.68
CA SER A 380 29.43 -8.68 -2.58
C SER A 380 30.32 -7.43 -2.52
N VAL A 381 29.86 -6.29 -3.05
CA VAL A 381 30.57 -4.99 -2.93
C VAL A 381 30.21 -4.23 -1.63
N MET A 382 29.05 -4.50 -1.02
CA MET A 382 28.63 -3.97 0.29
C MET A 382 28.84 -4.96 1.46
N MET A 383 29.15 -6.23 1.18
CA MET A 383 29.68 -7.22 2.13
C MET A 383 31.20 -7.41 1.96
N GLN A 384 31.90 -6.50 1.29
CA GLN A 384 33.29 -6.31 1.68
C GLN A 384 33.25 -5.47 2.96
N PRO A 385 33.57 -6.06 4.13
CA PRO A 385 33.93 -5.22 5.25
C PRO A 385 35.06 -4.34 4.73
N ALA A 386 34.93 -3.02 4.86
CA ALA A 386 36.12 -2.19 4.77
C ALA A 386 37.11 -2.82 5.74
N ALA A 387 38.21 -3.37 5.22
CA ALA A 387 39.21 -4.05 6.00
C ALA A 387 39.85 -3.02 6.94
N VAL A 388 39.21 -2.80 8.08
CA VAL A 388 39.86 -2.22 9.25
C VAL A 388 40.75 -3.34 9.75
N ALA A 389 42.05 -3.13 9.64
CA ALA A 389 43.04 -4.05 10.18
C ALA A 389 42.65 -4.43 11.61
N PRO A 390 42.75 -5.72 11.99
CA PRO A 390 42.44 -6.12 13.35
C PRO A 390 43.44 -5.42 14.26
N SER A 391 42.99 -4.42 15.00
CA SER A 391 43.72 -4.00 16.19
C SER A 391 43.50 -5.13 17.19
N GLU A 392 44.52 -5.97 17.37
CA GLU A 392 44.64 -6.79 18.56
C GLU A 392 44.48 -5.88 19.78
N THR A 393 43.38 -6.03 20.52
CA THR A 393 43.30 -5.85 21.97
C THR A 393 41.88 -6.12 22.48
N ASP A 394 41.82 -7.00 23.47
CA ASP A 394 40.77 -7.24 24.48
C ASP A 394 39.35 -7.63 24.07
N SER A 395 38.79 -8.52 24.87
CA SER A 395 37.39 -8.96 24.92
C SER A 395 36.42 -7.84 25.35
N GLY A 396 36.49 -6.66 24.71
CA GLY A 396 35.76 -5.46 25.07
C GLY A 396 34.43 -5.32 24.34
N GLU A 397 33.33 -5.41 25.09
CA GLU A 397 31.99 -4.99 24.66
C GLU A 397 32.03 -3.58 24.05
N VAL A 398 31.45 -3.38 22.86
CA VAL A 398 31.37 -2.05 22.24
C VAL A 398 30.43 -1.17 23.08
N ASP A 399 30.94 -0.08 23.66
CA ASP A 399 30.08 0.89 24.36
C ASP A 399 29.19 1.65 23.37
N VAL A 400 27.98 1.12 23.16
CA VAL A 400 26.99 1.70 22.24
C VAL A 400 26.56 3.11 22.63
N TYR A 401 26.75 3.53 23.88
CA TYR A 401 26.46 4.89 24.34
C TYR A 401 27.54 5.90 23.95
N ALA A 402 28.75 5.44 23.62
CA ALA A 402 29.83 6.28 23.09
C ALA A 402 29.67 6.53 21.58
N LEU A 403 28.91 5.70 20.87
CA LEU A 403 28.70 5.85 19.43
C LEU A 403 27.89 7.11 19.09
N ARG A 404 28.23 7.72 17.97
CA ARG A 404 27.64 8.97 17.47
C ARG A 404 27.16 8.82 16.03
N GLY A 405 26.04 9.49 15.74
CA GLY A 405 25.46 9.66 14.42
C GLY A 405 26.31 10.54 13.52
N THR A 406 25.96 10.53 12.23
CA THR A 406 26.51 11.51 11.26
C THR A 406 26.18 12.96 11.65
N ASP A 407 25.12 13.14 12.44
CA ASP A 407 24.73 14.43 13.01
C ASP A 407 25.60 14.89 14.21
N GLY A 408 26.60 14.08 14.60
CA GLY A 408 27.47 14.29 15.76
C GLY A 408 26.80 13.99 17.10
N GLN A 409 25.54 13.57 17.12
CA GLN A 409 24.76 13.33 18.33
C GLN A 409 24.84 11.86 18.77
N PRO A 410 24.64 11.54 20.07
CA PRO A 410 24.55 10.16 20.54
C PRO A 410 23.44 9.39 19.83
N TYR A 411 23.75 8.19 19.33
CA TYR A 411 22.73 7.28 18.76
C TYR A 411 21.69 6.88 19.80
N VAL A 412 22.16 6.55 21.00
CA VAL A 412 21.35 6.08 22.12
C VAL A 412 21.64 6.96 23.32
N MET A 413 20.59 7.36 24.05
CA MET A 413 20.71 8.15 25.27
C MET A 413 20.38 7.32 26.51
N ARG A 414 21.05 7.63 27.61
CA ARG A 414 20.73 7.07 28.94
C ARG A 414 19.62 7.88 29.59
N ASN A 415 18.69 7.21 30.27
CA ASN A 415 17.76 7.81 31.25
C ASN A 415 16.95 9.01 30.74
N LEU A 416 16.15 8.80 29.70
CA LEU A 416 15.14 9.78 29.29
C LEU A 416 14.04 9.85 30.36
N LYS A 417 13.64 11.07 30.75
CA LYS A 417 12.57 11.26 31.74
C LYS A 417 11.26 10.70 31.21
N THR A 418 10.60 9.88 32.01
CA THR A 418 9.22 9.44 31.77
C THR A 418 8.29 10.65 31.87
N PRO A 419 7.44 10.91 30.86
CA PRO A 419 6.47 12.00 30.92
C PRO A 419 5.40 11.71 31.98
N VAL A 420 4.82 12.78 32.53
CA VAL A 420 3.63 12.70 33.38
C VAL A 420 2.41 12.61 32.47
N ILE A 421 1.64 11.54 32.60
CA ILE A 421 0.45 11.28 31.79
C ILE A 421 -0.75 11.94 32.50
N PRO A 422 -1.50 12.83 31.82
CA PRO A 422 -2.69 13.42 32.40
C PRO A 422 -3.82 12.38 32.51
N PRO A 423 -4.77 12.54 33.45
CA PRO A 423 -5.94 11.66 33.54
C PRO A 423 -6.73 11.63 32.22
N ARG A 424 -7.17 10.43 31.83
CA ARG A 424 -7.99 10.24 30.63
C ARG A 424 -9.40 10.84 30.82
N PRO A 425 -9.91 11.68 29.91
CA PRO A 425 -11.31 12.10 29.91
C PRO A 425 -12.27 10.89 29.80
N ALA A 426 -13.50 11.03 30.29
CA ALA A 426 -14.49 9.95 30.23
C ALA A 426 -14.83 9.55 28.77
N ASP A 427 -15.05 10.56 27.92
CA ASP A 427 -15.31 10.39 26.49
C ASP A 427 -14.49 11.43 25.68
N PRO A 428 -13.24 11.11 25.31
CA PRO A 428 -12.41 11.98 24.49
C PRO A 428 -13.08 12.40 23.18
N ALA A 429 -13.74 11.47 22.48
CA ALA A 429 -14.31 11.72 21.16
C ALA A 429 -15.48 12.72 21.17
N ALA A 430 -16.14 12.92 22.32
CA ALA A 430 -17.19 13.92 22.48
C ALA A 430 -16.68 15.36 22.63
N LEU A 431 -15.39 15.55 22.94
CA LEU A 431 -14.78 16.87 23.03
C LEU A 431 -14.58 17.46 21.62
N PRO A 432 -14.50 18.79 21.46
CA PRO A 432 -14.12 19.39 20.18
C PRO A 432 -12.72 18.94 19.74
N GLU A 433 -12.47 18.74 18.44
CA GLU A 433 -11.14 18.36 17.93
C GLU A 433 -10.02 19.38 18.27
N THR A 434 -10.39 20.60 18.64
CA THR A 434 -9.44 21.63 19.10
C THR A 434 -9.04 21.47 20.57
N ASP A 435 -9.74 20.63 21.34
CA ASP A 435 -9.45 20.36 22.74
C ASP A 435 -8.32 19.32 22.86
N ALA A 436 -7.37 19.54 23.76
CA ALA A 436 -6.27 18.61 23.99
C ALA A 436 -6.75 17.23 24.47
N GLY A 437 -7.85 17.18 25.23
CA GLY A 437 -8.45 15.96 25.73
C GLY A 437 -9.10 15.11 24.63
N HIS A 438 -9.47 15.68 23.47
CA HIS A 438 -10.08 14.91 22.37
C HIS A 438 -9.14 13.82 21.87
N TRP A 439 -7.85 14.13 21.80
CA TRP A 439 -6.84 13.28 21.20
C TRP A 439 -6.07 12.44 22.21
N TRP A 440 -6.56 12.35 23.46
CA TRP A 440 -5.85 11.67 24.55
C TRP A 440 -5.43 10.25 24.17
N ASP A 441 -6.33 9.47 23.55
CA ASP A 441 -6.10 8.07 23.14
C ASP A 441 -5.02 7.92 22.04
N LEU A 442 -4.75 8.99 21.27
CA LEU A 442 -3.66 9.02 20.28
C LEU A 442 -2.37 9.62 20.83
N GLU A 443 -2.45 10.59 21.73
CA GLU A 443 -1.28 11.26 22.33
C GLU A 443 -0.57 10.35 23.33
N TYR A 444 -1.32 9.63 24.14
CA TYR A 444 -0.79 8.78 25.21
C TYR A 444 -0.85 7.29 24.87
N ALA A 445 -0.91 6.97 23.57
CA ALA A 445 -0.99 5.60 23.10
C ALA A 445 0.16 4.73 23.64
N GLY A 446 -0.16 3.53 24.12
CA GLY A 446 0.79 2.53 24.59
C GLY A 446 1.24 2.66 26.04
N TRP A 447 0.91 3.75 26.75
CA TRP A 447 1.35 3.97 28.13
C TRP A 447 0.55 3.18 29.17
N ASP A 448 -0.77 3.15 29.07
CA ASP A 448 -1.68 2.47 30.01
C ASP A 448 -2.44 1.32 29.31
N VAL A 449 -1.67 0.44 28.67
CA VAL A 449 -2.20 -0.65 27.84
C VAL A 449 -1.90 -1.99 28.49
N GLU A 450 -2.94 -2.75 28.81
CA GLU A 450 -2.82 -4.14 29.20
C GLU A 450 -2.31 -4.98 28.03
N LYS A 451 -1.11 -5.54 28.19
CA LYS A 451 -0.43 -6.29 27.13
C LYS A 451 -1.06 -7.67 26.94
N ALA A 452 -1.18 -8.09 25.68
CA ALA A 452 -1.50 -9.47 25.37
C ALA A 452 -0.37 -10.40 25.85
N PRO A 453 -0.63 -11.71 26.09
CA PRO A 453 0.43 -12.67 26.37
C PRO A 453 1.52 -12.61 25.29
N MET A 454 2.77 -12.45 25.71
CA MET A 454 3.94 -12.31 24.82
C MET A 454 5.05 -13.29 25.25
N PRO A 455 5.96 -13.66 24.33
CA PRO A 455 7.15 -14.41 24.68
C PRO A 455 7.94 -13.73 25.81
N ASN A 456 8.49 -14.53 26.72
CA ASN A 456 9.45 -14.02 27.69
C ASN A 456 10.79 -13.74 27.01
N SER A 457 11.55 -12.80 27.57
CA SER A 457 12.94 -12.61 27.16
C SER A 457 13.73 -13.91 27.38
N PRO A 458 14.61 -14.30 26.44
CA PRO A 458 15.50 -15.43 26.62
C PRO A 458 16.63 -15.14 27.63
N GLY A 459 16.99 -13.86 27.85
CA GLY A 459 18.06 -13.48 28.78
C GLY A 459 19.47 -13.92 28.38
N ASP A 460 19.67 -14.32 27.12
CA ASP A 460 20.92 -14.87 26.59
C ASP A 460 21.73 -13.86 25.74
N GLY A 461 21.25 -12.62 25.65
CA GLY A 461 21.93 -11.51 24.97
C GLY A 461 21.65 -11.42 23.46
N PRO A 462 22.10 -10.32 22.82
CA PRO A 462 21.75 -10.02 21.42
C PRO A 462 22.60 -10.73 20.36
N GLN A 463 23.76 -11.29 20.73
CA GLN A 463 24.72 -11.84 19.76
C GLN A 463 24.09 -12.97 18.92
N GLY A 464 24.17 -12.85 17.59
CA GLY A 464 23.65 -13.83 16.64
C GLY A 464 22.12 -13.85 16.47
N LYS A 465 21.38 -12.97 17.16
CA LYS A 465 19.92 -12.87 17.01
C LYS A 465 19.57 -12.30 15.64
N ARG A 466 18.55 -12.88 15.01
CA ARG A 466 18.02 -12.46 13.71
C ARG A 466 16.84 -11.50 13.91
N VAL A 467 17.03 -10.24 13.56
CA VAL A 467 16.01 -9.19 13.68
C VAL A 467 15.54 -8.72 12.30
N VAL A 468 14.22 -8.76 12.08
CA VAL A 468 13.60 -8.28 10.84
C VAL A 468 12.98 -6.90 11.08
N LEU A 469 13.38 -5.91 10.27
CA LEU A 469 12.77 -4.58 10.23
C LEU A 469 11.71 -4.52 9.13
N LEU A 470 10.45 -4.25 9.51
CA LEU A 470 9.37 -3.89 8.58
C LEU A 470 9.23 -2.37 8.59
N LYS A 471 9.93 -1.67 7.67
CA LYS A 471 9.88 -0.19 7.59
C LYS A 471 8.66 0.30 6.82
N ALA A 472 8.19 1.51 7.12
CA ALA A 472 6.96 2.06 6.53
C ALA A 472 7.11 2.37 5.03
N GLY A 473 8.17 3.03 4.59
CA GLY A 473 8.33 3.40 3.19
C GLY A 473 9.71 3.96 2.85
N ASP A 474 9.94 4.32 1.58
CA ASP A 474 11.15 5.06 1.19
C ASP A 474 10.96 6.56 1.41
N HIS A 475 11.94 7.15 2.10
CA HIS A 475 12.07 8.57 2.38
C HIS A 475 13.53 8.78 2.85
N PRO A 476 14.14 9.95 2.63
CA PRO A 476 15.48 10.27 3.14
C PRO A 476 15.67 10.00 4.64
N TYR A 477 14.62 10.26 5.43
CA TYR A 477 14.55 9.87 6.85
C TYR A 477 14.80 8.37 7.05
N TRP A 478 14.16 7.50 6.26
CA TRP A 478 14.33 6.05 6.38
C TRP A 478 15.72 5.59 5.93
N THR A 479 16.36 6.29 4.99
CA THR A 479 17.76 6.02 4.64
C THR A 479 18.68 6.27 5.84
N ALA A 480 18.53 7.41 6.51
CA ALA A 480 19.30 7.72 7.72
C ALA A 480 18.95 6.79 8.89
N TYR A 481 17.67 6.47 9.08
CA TYR A 481 17.21 5.48 10.06
C TYR A 481 17.97 4.15 9.91
N LEU A 482 18.11 3.67 8.67
CA LEU A 482 18.82 2.42 8.40
C LEU A 482 20.32 2.48 8.73
N ASN A 483 20.96 3.65 8.64
CA ASN A 483 22.37 3.80 9.02
C ASN A 483 22.56 3.56 10.51
N GLY A 484 21.77 4.22 11.36
CA GLY A 484 21.83 4.05 12.80
C GLY A 484 21.39 2.65 13.25
N PHE A 485 20.33 2.12 12.63
CA PHE A 485 19.85 0.76 12.86
C PHE A 485 20.94 -0.28 12.58
N LYS A 486 21.60 -0.24 11.41
CA LYS A 486 22.64 -1.22 11.05
C LYS A 486 23.87 -1.09 11.94
N LYS A 487 24.32 0.13 12.20
CA LYS A 487 25.52 0.37 13.01
C LYS A 487 25.38 -0.15 14.44
N ILE A 488 24.21 0.03 15.06
CA ILE A 488 23.95 -0.53 16.39
C ILE A 488 23.68 -2.04 16.33
N ALA A 489 23.06 -2.55 15.28
CA ALA A 489 22.93 -4.00 15.09
C ALA A 489 24.30 -4.70 15.03
N GLU A 490 25.23 -4.15 14.24
CA GLU A 490 26.61 -4.63 14.12
C GLU A 490 27.35 -4.57 15.45
N ALA A 491 27.21 -3.47 16.21
CA ALA A 491 27.82 -3.33 17.54
C ALA A 491 27.34 -4.37 18.56
N HIS A 492 26.10 -4.87 18.42
CA HIS A 492 25.54 -5.95 19.23
C HIS A 492 25.70 -7.34 18.61
N GLY A 493 26.33 -7.45 17.43
CA GLY A 493 26.47 -8.70 16.70
C GLY A 493 25.16 -9.34 16.23
N MET A 494 24.13 -8.54 15.95
CA MET A 494 22.83 -9.00 15.44
C MET A 494 22.79 -9.09 13.92
N GLU A 495 22.12 -10.11 13.39
CA GLU A 495 21.83 -10.23 11.97
C GLU A 495 20.52 -9.50 11.63
N THR A 496 20.53 -8.70 10.55
CA THR A 496 19.34 -7.91 10.19
C THR A 496 18.86 -8.13 8.76
N LYS A 497 17.55 -8.06 8.59
CA LYS A 497 16.88 -8.00 7.28
C LYS A 497 15.87 -6.87 7.28
N VAL A 498 15.70 -6.21 6.14
CA VAL A 498 14.79 -5.07 5.99
C VAL A 498 13.76 -5.36 4.92
N PHE A 499 12.50 -5.15 5.26
CA PHE A 499 11.38 -5.07 4.34
C PHE A 499 10.89 -3.63 4.23
N ASN A 500 10.44 -3.25 3.04
CA ASN A 500 9.94 -1.91 2.75
C ASN A 500 8.46 -1.95 2.42
N GLY A 501 7.62 -1.43 3.32
CA GLY A 501 6.18 -1.32 3.12
C GLY A 501 5.78 -0.33 2.02
N ASN A 502 6.70 0.55 1.59
CA ASN A 502 6.49 1.60 0.59
C ASN A 502 5.15 2.34 0.73
N TRP A 503 4.84 2.76 1.95
CA TRP A 503 3.61 3.49 2.30
C TRP A 503 2.34 2.72 1.91
N ASN A 504 2.42 1.40 1.83
CA ASN A 504 1.35 0.51 1.39
C ASN A 504 1.06 -0.55 2.46
N LEU A 505 -0.12 -0.46 3.07
CA LEU A 505 -0.52 -1.35 4.17
C LEU A 505 -0.62 -2.81 3.71
N ASP A 506 -1.14 -3.08 2.52
CA ASP A 506 -1.25 -4.43 1.98
C ASP A 506 0.12 -5.07 1.73
N LEU A 507 1.07 -4.30 1.22
CA LEU A 507 2.43 -4.78 1.05
C LEU A 507 3.08 -5.07 2.40
N GLN A 508 2.93 -4.16 3.37
CA GLN A 508 3.42 -4.40 4.73
C GLN A 508 2.74 -5.64 5.34
N ALA A 509 1.47 -5.91 5.02
CA ALA A 509 0.78 -7.13 5.43
C ALA A 509 1.40 -8.39 4.80
N GLN A 510 1.68 -8.37 3.49
CA GLN A 510 2.37 -9.46 2.80
C GLN A 510 3.77 -9.72 3.38
N GLN A 511 4.52 -8.65 3.67
CA GLN A 511 5.84 -8.74 4.28
C GLN A 511 5.79 -9.20 5.74
N THR A 512 4.71 -8.90 6.45
CA THR A 512 4.46 -9.45 7.80
C THR A 512 4.31 -10.97 7.74
N GLU A 513 3.53 -11.49 6.79
CA GLU A 513 3.39 -12.95 6.59
C GLU A 513 4.73 -13.58 6.21
N GLN A 514 5.53 -12.89 5.39
CA GLN A 514 6.86 -13.35 5.03
C GLN A 514 7.80 -13.36 6.23
N ALA A 515 7.78 -12.33 7.07
CA ALA A 515 8.58 -12.28 8.30
C ALA A 515 8.20 -13.44 9.23
N ILE A 516 6.91 -13.73 9.41
CA ILE A 516 6.44 -14.90 10.17
C ILE A 516 7.01 -16.21 9.59
N ASN A 517 6.99 -16.36 8.27
CA ASN A 517 7.53 -17.53 7.58
C ASN A 517 9.06 -17.70 7.76
N GLU A 518 9.80 -16.59 7.89
CA GLU A 518 11.25 -16.59 8.08
C GLU A 518 11.69 -16.89 9.53
N ARG A 519 10.73 -16.90 10.47
CA ARG A 519 10.92 -17.19 11.90
C ARG A 519 12.09 -16.42 12.53
N PRO A 520 12.08 -15.07 12.50
CA PRO A 520 13.09 -14.26 13.17
C PRO A 520 12.95 -14.36 14.69
N ASP A 521 14.01 -14.01 15.41
CA ASP A 521 13.99 -13.90 16.87
C ASP A 521 13.18 -12.68 17.34
N MET A 522 13.10 -11.63 16.52
CA MET A 522 12.28 -10.45 16.78
C MET A 522 11.94 -9.70 15.49
N VAL A 523 10.82 -8.98 15.51
CA VAL A 523 10.47 -7.99 14.49
C VAL A 523 10.53 -6.58 15.08
N ILE A 524 11.20 -5.67 14.38
CA ILE A 524 11.03 -4.22 14.57
C ILE A 524 10.02 -3.75 13.53
N PHE A 525 8.92 -3.19 13.99
CA PHE A 525 7.77 -2.86 13.16
C PHE A 525 7.53 -1.35 13.13
N ALA A 526 7.72 -0.73 11.97
CA ALA A 526 7.34 0.66 11.76
C ALA A 526 6.07 0.73 10.91
N PRO A 527 4.91 1.05 11.51
CA PRO A 527 3.64 1.03 10.81
C PRO A 527 3.57 2.00 9.62
N VAL A 528 3.00 1.53 8.51
CA VAL A 528 2.49 2.40 7.44
C VAL A 528 1.28 3.19 7.94
N ASP A 529 0.43 2.54 8.73
CA ASP A 529 -0.80 3.08 9.27
C ASP A 529 -0.88 2.80 10.77
N SER A 530 -1.19 3.83 11.56
CA SER A 530 -1.24 3.74 13.02
C SER A 530 -2.30 2.77 13.53
N THR A 531 -3.42 2.64 12.81
CA THR A 531 -4.57 1.84 13.22
C THR A 531 -4.66 0.54 12.42
N GLY A 532 -4.44 0.62 11.11
CA GLY A 532 -4.44 -0.51 10.18
C GLY A 532 -3.34 -1.54 10.43
N CYS A 533 -2.32 -1.23 11.24
CA CYS A 533 -1.28 -2.19 11.63
C CYS A 533 -1.70 -3.16 12.74
N THR A 534 -2.76 -2.87 13.49
CA THR A 534 -3.28 -3.73 14.58
C THR A 534 -3.36 -5.21 14.20
N PRO A 535 -3.94 -5.59 13.05
CA PRO A 535 -4.11 -7.00 12.67
C PRO A 535 -2.76 -7.66 12.33
N LEU A 536 -1.80 -6.89 11.84
CA LEU A 536 -0.46 -7.35 11.48
C LEU A 536 0.34 -7.68 12.75
N LEU A 537 0.31 -6.78 13.73
CA LEU A 537 0.95 -6.98 15.03
C LEU A 537 0.31 -8.15 15.79
N ARG A 538 -1.01 -8.29 15.70
CA ARG A 538 -1.75 -9.42 16.27
C ARG A 538 -1.35 -10.76 15.63
N ARG A 539 -1.12 -10.80 14.31
CA ARG A 539 -0.63 -11.99 13.60
C ARG A 539 0.79 -12.36 14.05
N LEU A 540 1.68 -11.39 14.20
CA LEU A 540 3.04 -11.59 14.74
C LEU A 540 2.99 -12.17 16.17
N ASN A 541 2.16 -11.58 17.03
CA ASN A 541 1.96 -12.08 18.40
C ASN A 541 1.43 -13.52 18.42
N LYS A 542 0.40 -13.83 17.61
CA LYS A 542 -0.12 -15.21 17.47
C LYS A 542 0.92 -16.21 16.95
N ALA A 543 1.85 -15.74 16.12
CA ALA A 543 2.97 -16.54 15.62
C ALA A 543 4.11 -16.71 16.65
N GLY A 544 3.99 -16.07 17.83
CA GLY A 544 5.02 -16.11 18.87
C GLY A 544 6.25 -15.25 18.57
N VAL A 545 6.15 -14.31 17.63
CA VAL A 545 7.25 -13.40 17.27
C VAL A 545 7.15 -12.13 18.12
N PRO A 546 8.14 -11.82 18.99
CA PRO A 546 8.12 -10.59 19.77
C PRO A 546 8.32 -9.37 18.86
N VAL A 547 7.68 -8.25 19.23
CA VAL A 547 7.68 -7.03 18.42
C VAL A 547 8.07 -5.79 19.23
N ILE A 548 8.96 -4.98 18.67
CA ILE A 548 9.17 -3.59 19.08
C ILE A 548 8.64 -2.68 17.97
N ALA A 549 7.72 -1.79 18.31
CA ALA A 549 7.23 -0.80 17.36
C ALA A 549 8.19 0.40 17.28
N SER A 550 8.27 1.06 16.12
CA SER A 550 9.14 2.22 15.94
C SER A 550 8.56 3.31 15.03
N ASN A 551 8.97 4.55 15.28
CA ASN A 551 8.66 5.75 14.51
C ASN A 551 7.17 6.13 14.53
N THR A 552 6.35 5.56 13.65
CA THR A 552 4.89 5.76 13.71
C THR A 552 4.36 5.02 14.92
N ILE A 553 3.73 5.72 15.87
CA ILE A 553 3.13 5.05 17.02
C ILE A 553 1.84 4.32 16.58
N PRO A 554 1.71 3.00 16.87
CA PRO A 554 0.45 2.31 16.72
C PRO A 554 -0.63 2.86 17.68
N CYS A 555 -1.90 2.66 17.35
CA CYS A 555 -2.99 2.93 18.29
C CYS A 555 -2.91 2.02 19.53
N ASP A 556 -3.67 2.34 20.58
CA ASP A 556 -3.67 1.57 21.84
C ASP A 556 -3.95 0.09 21.66
N GLU A 557 -4.93 -0.27 20.83
CA GLU A 557 -5.25 -1.68 20.56
C GLU A 557 -4.06 -2.42 19.94
N ALA A 558 -3.37 -1.79 18.99
CA ALA A 558 -2.17 -2.34 18.37
C ALA A 558 -1.01 -2.47 19.37
N MET A 559 -0.85 -1.49 20.26
CA MET A 559 0.20 -1.48 21.28
C MET A 559 0.09 -2.61 22.29
N LYS A 560 -1.07 -3.28 22.42
CA LYS A 560 -1.22 -4.52 23.22
C LYS A 560 -0.30 -5.64 22.77
N TYR A 561 0.07 -5.66 21.49
CA TYR A 561 0.86 -6.71 20.85
C TYR A 561 2.34 -6.35 20.69
N CYS A 562 2.77 -5.20 21.23
CA CYS A 562 4.15 -4.73 21.19
C CYS A 562 4.78 -4.76 22.58
N LEU A 563 6.03 -5.21 22.68
CA LEU A 563 6.82 -5.16 23.91
C LEU A 563 7.06 -3.71 24.34
N ALA A 564 7.44 -2.87 23.38
CA ALA A 564 7.69 -1.45 23.56
C ALA A 564 7.52 -0.71 22.23
N TRP A 565 7.46 0.62 22.29
CA TRP A 565 7.62 1.51 21.15
C TRP A 565 8.80 2.47 21.35
N THR A 566 9.42 2.88 20.25
CA THR A 566 10.52 3.86 20.19
C THR A 566 10.24 4.89 19.10
N GLY A 567 10.54 6.18 19.33
CA GLY A 567 10.37 7.17 18.26
C GLY A 567 10.25 8.63 18.70
N PRO A 568 9.97 9.54 17.77
CA PRO A 568 9.83 10.96 18.09
C PRO A 568 8.55 11.24 18.90
N ASP A 569 8.67 12.09 19.92
CA ASP A 569 7.50 12.67 20.59
C ASP A 569 6.89 13.80 19.74
N ASP A 570 6.18 13.43 18.67
CA ASP A 570 5.61 14.41 17.74
C ASP A 570 4.62 15.36 18.42
N TRP A 571 3.78 14.86 19.35
CA TRP A 571 2.85 15.68 20.11
C TRP A 571 3.59 16.74 20.94
N GLY A 572 4.53 16.31 21.78
CA GLY A 572 5.31 17.21 22.62
C GLY A 572 6.17 18.18 21.81
N GLN A 573 6.78 17.73 20.71
CA GLN A 573 7.57 18.58 19.82
C GLN A 573 6.71 19.66 19.15
N PHE A 574 5.53 19.31 18.65
CA PHE A 574 4.67 20.30 17.99
C PHE A 574 4.02 21.27 18.97
N ARG A 575 3.74 20.87 20.22
CA ARG A 575 3.37 21.82 21.28
C ARG A 575 4.48 22.83 21.54
N MET A 576 5.73 22.37 21.65
CA MET A 576 6.89 23.28 21.79
C MET A 576 7.05 24.20 20.59
N LEU A 577 6.94 23.66 19.38
CA LEU A 577 7.07 24.41 18.13
C LEU A 577 5.96 25.46 17.97
N ALA A 578 4.72 25.12 18.35
CA ALA A 578 3.57 26.02 18.31
C ALA A 578 3.76 27.24 19.21
N ARG A 579 4.36 27.10 20.40
CA ARG A 579 4.67 28.23 21.28
C ARG A 579 5.70 29.18 20.65
N VAL A 580 6.78 28.63 20.07
CA VAL A 580 7.80 29.41 19.35
C VAL A 580 7.17 30.16 18.16
N PHE A 581 6.30 29.50 17.42
CA PHE A 581 5.53 30.07 16.33
C PHE A 581 4.61 31.21 16.78
N ALA A 582 3.83 31.00 17.85
CA ALA A 582 2.94 31.99 18.41
C ALA A 582 3.68 33.23 18.91
N ASP A 583 4.79 33.05 19.62
CA ASP A 583 5.60 34.16 20.13
C ASP A 583 6.17 35.00 18.99
N LYS A 584 6.64 34.36 17.90
CA LYS A 584 7.11 35.08 16.71
C LYS A 584 6.01 35.86 15.99
N MET A 585 4.78 35.32 15.98
CA MET A 585 3.61 35.97 15.40
C MET A 585 2.98 37.02 16.32
N GLY A 586 3.53 37.24 17.53
CA GLY A 586 2.93 38.14 18.51
C GLY A 586 1.54 37.65 18.97
N LYS A 587 1.30 36.34 18.92
CA LYS A 587 0.07 35.66 19.35
C LYS A 587 -1.22 36.13 18.64
N THR A 588 -1.09 36.67 17.43
CA THR A 588 -2.23 37.13 16.61
C THR A 588 -2.02 36.75 15.14
N GLY A 589 -3.06 36.88 14.32
CA GLY A 589 -2.97 36.69 12.87
C GLY A 589 -3.43 35.31 12.38
N GLY A 590 -3.58 35.18 11.06
CA GLY A 590 -4.05 33.96 10.42
C GLY A 590 -2.91 33.00 10.08
N TYR A 591 -3.14 31.71 10.28
CA TYR A 591 -2.19 30.65 9.92
C TYR A 591 -2.87 29.50 9.18
N ALA A 592 -2.10 28.73 8.44
CA ALA A 592 -2.56 27.49 7.81
C ALA A 592 -1.65 26.31 8.14
N ILE A 593 -2.21 25.11 8.14
CA ILE A 593 -1.50 23.86 8.44
C ILE A 593 -1.48 22.96 7.20
N VAL A 594 -0.28 22.63 6.71
CA VAL A 594 -0.12 21.52 5.77
C VAL A 594 -0.06 20.22 6.60
N ARG A 595 -0.98 19.29 6.36
CA ARG A 595 -1.07 18.02 7.09
C ARG A 595 -0.12 16.98 6.52
N HIS A 596 0.25 16.00 7.35
CA HIS A 596 1.00 14.82 6.92
C HIS A 596 0.15 13.90 6.01
N MET A 597 0.66 12.72 5.65
CA MET A 597 -0.12 11.69 4.94
C MET A 597 -1.23 11.09 5.83
N PRO A 598 -2.47 10.97 5.32
CA PRO A 598 -3.58 10.22 5.94
C PRO A 598 -3.16 8.86 6.55
N GLY A 599 -3.74 8.48 7.70
CA GLY A 599 -3.52 7.19 8.38
C GLY A 599 -2.27 7.08 9.27
N SER A 600 -1.23 7.88 9.02
CA SER A 600 -0.01 7.90 9.83
C SER A 600 -0.20 8.64 11.16
N SER A 601 0.50 8.25 12.24
CA SER A 601 0.39 8.99 13.52
C SER A 601 0.79 10.48 13.43
N PRO A 602 1.80 10.87 12.63
CA PRO A 602 2.11 12.28 12.38
C PRO A 602 0.97 13.08 11.73
N PHE A 603 0.02 12.43 11.05
CA PHE A 603 -1.17 13.09 10.50
C PHE A 603 -2.00 13.75 11.59
N PHE A 604 -2.08 13.12 12.76
CA PHE A 604 -2.85 13.62 13.88
C PHE A 604 -1.99 14.49 14.79
N SER A 605 -0.83 13.99 15.22
CA SER A 605 0.02 14.68 16.19
C SER A 605 0.54 16.02 15.65
N ARG A 606 1.06 16.06 14.42
CA ARG A 606 1.60 17.30 13.81
C ARG A 606 0.52 18.29 13.38
N THR A 607 -0.75 17.87 13.45
CA THR A 607 -1.91 18.68 13.09
C THR A 607 -2.61 19.24 14.33
N TYR A 608 -2.97 18.39 15.28
CA TYR A 608 -3.81 18.77 16.41
C TYR A 608 -3.02 19.16 17.67
N ALA A 609 -1.77 18.73 17.80
CA ALA A 609 -0.88 19.27 18.83
C ALA A 609 -0.71 20.80 18.70
N PRO A 610 -0.37 21.37 17.52
CA PRO A 610 -0.26 22.82 17.41
C PRO A 610 -1.63 23.51 17.52
N ILE A 611 -2.71 22.92 17.01
CA ILE A 611 -4.06 23.52 17.13
C ILE A 611 -4.46 23.67 18.60
N SER A 612 -4.43 22.58 19.36
CA SER A 612 -4.84 22.60 20.77
C SER A 612 -3.92 23.49 21.63
N GLU A 613 -2.63 23.52 21.33
CA GLU A 613 -1.67 24.38 22.01
C GLU A 613 -1.88 25.88 21.70
N LEU A 614 -2.14 26.23 20.44
CA LEU A 614 -2.39 27.61 20.03
C LEU A 614 -3.69 28.16 20.62
N VAL A 615 -4.76 27.35 20.68
CA VAL A 615 -6.00 27.74 21.36
C VAL A 615 -5.76 28.10 22.83
N ALA A 616 -4.85 27.38 23.51
CA ALA A 616 -4.52 27.63 24.90
C ALA A 616 -3.59 28.85 25.10
N CYS A 617 -2.57 29.02 24.26
CA CYS A 617 -1.51 30.03 24.48
C CYS A 617 -1.64 31.32 23.65
N ALA A 618 -2.45 31.31 22.58
CA ALA A 618 -2.63 32.39 21.61
C ALA A 618 -4.04 32.37 20.98
N PRO A 619 -5.11 32.57 21.79
CA PRO A 619 -6.51 32.42 21.34
C PRO A 619 -6.93 33.41 20.24
N ASP A 620 -6.20 34.50 20.04
CA ASP A 620 -6.47 35.49 18.98
C ASP A 620 -5.91 35.09 17.61
N MET A 621 -5.11 34.02 17.53
CA MET A 621 -4.67 33.45 16.26
C MET A 621 -5.80 32.65 15.61
N LYS A 622 -5.90 32.73 14.27
CA LYS A 622 -6.97 32.07 13.52
C LYS A 622 -6.42 31.04 12.54
N MET A 623 -6.88 29.80 12.66
CA MET A 623 -6.62 28.78 11.63
C MET A 623 -7.49 29.07 10.40
N LEU A 624 -6.87 29.53 9.31
CA LEU A 624 -7.56 29.90 8.08
C LEU A 624 -7.85 28.69 7.18
N ALA A 625 -6.92 27.74 7.15
CA ALA A 625 -7.01 26.55 6.32
C ALA A 625 -6.14 25.42 6.86
N MET A 626 -6.53 24.20 6.50
CA MET A 626 -5.75 23.01 6.79
C MET A 626 -6.08 21.93 5.76
N ASP A 627 -5.05 21.38 5.11
CA ASP A 627 -5.20 20.31 4.11
C ASP A 627 -3.89 19.52 3.95
N THR A 628 -3.93 18.35 3.32
CA THR A 628 -2.74 17.51 3.07
C THR A 628 -2.21 17.66 1.65
N ALA A 629 -0.89 17.59 1.52
CA ALA A 629 -0.19 17.48 0.25
C ALA A 629 0.51 16.12 0.07
N ASN A 630 0.16 15.11 0.88
CA ASN A 630 0.76 13.77 0.87
C ASN A 630 2.31 13.75 0.92
N LEU A 631 2.91 14.76 1.57
CA LEU A 631 4.36 14.99 1.62
C LEU A 631 5.02 15.23 0.25
N GLU A 632 4.29 15.77 -0.72
CA GLU A 632 4.83 16.13 -2.04
C GLU A 632 5.14 17.62 -2.13
N ALA A 633 6.30 17.95 -2.71
CA ALA A 633 6.72 19.35 -2.86
C ALA A 633 5.80 20.11 -3.83
N GLU A 634 5.44 19.50 -4.96
CA GLU A 634 4.54 20.11 -5.94
C GLU A 634 3.13 20.32 -5.37
N GLY A 635 2.56 19.29 -4.73
CA GLY A 635 1.26 19.39 -4.05
C GLY A 635 1.26 20.48 -2.98
N THR A 636 2.34 20.59 -2.20
CA THR A 636 2.47 21.64 -1.18
C THR A 636 2.55 23.03 -1.81
N MET A 637 3.28 23.19 -2.91
CA MET A 637 3.36 24.46 -3.65
C MET A 637 1.98 24.88 -4.18
N GLN A 638 1.24 23.97 -4.79
CA GLN A 638 -0.11 24.25 -5.33
C GLN A 638 -1.07 24.66 -4.20
N LEU A 639 -1.06 23.92 -3.09
CA LEU A 639 -1.92 24.17 -1.93
C LEU A 639 -1.62 25.54 -1.29
N VAL A 640 -0.35 25.82 -0.99
CA VAL A 640 0.07 27.09 -0.39
C VAL A 640 -0.19 28.26 -1.34
N SER A 641 0.02 28.10 -2.65
CA SER A 641 -0.30 29.13 -3.65
C SER A 641 -1.80 29.46 -3.68
N ALA A 642 -2.66 28.45 -3.57
CA ALA A 642 -4.10 28.64 -3.48
C ALA A 642 -4.50 29.39 -2.21
N TRP A 643 -3.90 29.08 -1.06
CA TRP A 643 -4.16 29.79 0.19
C TRP A 643 -3.64 31.22 0.19
N LEU A 644 -2.43 31.47 -0.34
CA LEU A 644 -1.89 32.82 -0.51
C LEU A 644 -2.83 33.68 -1.39
N THR A 645 -3.38 33.10 -2.44
CA THR A 645 -4.35 33.77 -3.32
C THR A 645 -5.68 34.03 -2.60
N LYS A 646 -6.20 33.04 -1.87
CA LYS A 646 -7.51 33.10 -1.21
C LYS A 646 -7.55 34.05 -0.01
N TYR A 647 -6.53 34.00 0.84
CA TYR A 647 -6.50 34.71 2.12
C TYR A 647 -5.63 35.98 2.08
N GLY A 648 -4.81 36.15 1.06
CA GLY A 648 -3.99 37.35 0.87
C GLY A 648 -3.17 37.69 2.13
N ASP A 649 -3.36 38.90 2.64
CA ASP A 649 -2.65 39.42 3.81
C ASP A 649 -3.07 38.79 5.15
N GLU A 650 -4.22 38.12 5.20
CA GLU A 650 -4.69 37.46 6.42
C GLU A 650 -3.81 36.25 6.78
N LEU A 651 -3.23 35.58 5.78
CA LEU A 651 -2.30 34.47 5.99
C LEU A 651 -0.90 34.98 6.30
N LYS A 652 -0.49 34.84 7.56
CA LYS A 652 0.83 35.26 8.10
C LYS A 652 1.69 34.11 8.59
N GLY A 653 1.16 32.89 8.70
CA GLY A 653 1.93 31.76 9.21
C GLY A 653 1.61 30.43 8.55
N LEU A 654 2.62 29.57 8.45
CA LEU A 654 2.52 28.21 7.94
C LEU A 654 3.15 27.22 8.93
N ILE A 655 2.41 26.17 9.26
CA ILE A 655 2.90 25.01 10.00
C ILE A 655 2.96 23.84 9.03
N LEU A 656 4.16 23.30 8.83
CA LEU A 656 4.43 22.23 7.87
C LEU A 656 4.66 20.90 8.58
N PRO A 657 4.25 19.77 7.97
CA PRO A 657 4.34 18.46 8.61
C PRO A 657 5.75 17.89 8.53
N GLY A 658 6.65 18.52 7.76
CA GLY A 658 8.03 18.10 7.52
C GLY A 658 8.85 19.21 6.85
N ASP A 659 10.15 19.22 7.07
CA ASP A 659 11.06 20.29 6.64
C ASP A 659 11.80 20.00 5.31
N GLY A 660 11.48 18.88 4.66
CA GLY A 660 12.02 18.48 3.35
C GLY A 660 11.13 18.91 2.17
N PHE A 661 10.29 18.00 1.67
CA PHE A 661 9.42 18.25 0.51
C PHE A 661 8.39 19.36 0.77
N SER A 662 7.70 19.33 1.91
CA SER A 662 6.71 20.37 2.24
C SER A 662 7.34 21.74 2.40
N MET A 663 8.53 21.85 3.00
CA MET A 663 9.28 23.12 3.07
C MET A 663 9.64 23.62 1.68
N THR A 664 10.20 22.76 0.83
CA THR A 664 10.54 23.11 -0.56
C THR A 664 9.34 23.70 -1.30
N GLY A 665 8.19 23.03 -1.23
CA GLY A 665 6.97 23.50 -1.89
C GLY A 665 6.42 24.81 -1.33
N ALA A 666 6.41 24.95 0.00
CA ALA A 666 5.93 26.15 0.67
C ALA A 666 6.80 27.38 0.35
N LEU A 667 8.14 27.24 0.43
CA LEU A 667 9.08 28.30 0.12
C LEU A 667 8.97 28.75 -1.35
N GLU A 668 8.81 27.81 -2.28
CA GLU A 668 8.62 28.14 -3.69
C GLU A 668 7.31 28.91 -3.93
N ALA A 669 6.22 28.52 -3.27
CA ALA A 669 4.95 29.24 -3.35
C ALA A 669 5.04 30.66 -2.78
N VAL A 670 5.65 30.82 -1.60
CA VAL A 670 5.86 32.13 -0.94
C VAL A 670 6.75 33.04 -1.80
N LYS A 671 7.84 32.49 -2.35
CA LYS A 671 8.74 33.20 -3.25
C LYS A 671 8.03 33.66 -4.52
N LYS A 672 7.23 32.80 -5.15
CA LYS A 672 6.43 33.14 -6.35
C LYS A 672 5.40 34.23 -6.06
N ALA A 673 4.82 34.24 -4.86
CA ALA A 673 3.90 35.28 -4.43
C ALA A 673 4.62 36.60 -4.04
N GLY A 674 5.96 36.64 -4.02
CA GLY A 674 6.73 37.82 -3.63
C GLY A 674 6.59 38.19 -2.15
N ARG A 675 6.14 37.25 -1.31
CA ARG A 675 5.91 37.46 0.14
C ARG A 675 7.18 37.11 0.93
N ARG A 676 7.41 37.83 2.04
CA ARG A 676 8.55 37.62 2.98
C ARG A 676 8.15 37.74 4.45
N ASP A 677 6.88 37.98 4.70
CA ASP A 677 6.28 38.24 6.00
C ASP A 677 5.66 36.98 6.62
N LEU A 678 5.70 35.83 5.92
CA LEU A 678 5.20 34.58 6.46
C LEU A 678 6.19 33.98 7.46
N VAL A 679 5.67 33.61 8.64
CA VAL A 679 6.38 32.81 9.62
C VAL A 679 6.19 31.33 9.29
N ILE A 680 7.27 30.58 9.09
CA ILE A 680 7.20 29.16 8.69
C ILE A 680 7.88 28.30 9.75
N VAL A 681 7.19 27.25 10.22
CA VAL A 681 7.75 26.22 11.11
C VAL A 681 7.48 24.82 10.56
N ALA A 682 8.35 23.85 10.84
CA ALA A 682 8.25 22.49 10.29
C ALA A 682 8.78 21.39 11.24
N ALA A 683 8.44 20.13 10.96
CA ALA A 683 9.06 18.99 11.64
C ALA A 683 10.37 18.55 10.99
N GLY A 684 11.35 18.12 11.79
CA GLY A 684 12.56 17.48 11.31
C GLY A 684 13.76 18.42 11.22
N ASN A 685 14.90 17.87 10.83
CA ASN A 685 16.18 18.57 10.66
C ASN A 685 16.89 18.13 9.38
N SER A 686 16.15 18.09 8.26
CA SER A 686 16.71 17.85 6.94
C SER A 686 17.58 19.01 6.48
N LYS A 687 18.46 18.77 5.50
CA LYS A 687 19.29 19.82 4.91
C LYS A 687 18.47 21.05 4.47
N THR A 688 17.34 20.83 3.81
CA THR A 688 16.45 21.92 3.36
C THR A 688 15.95 22.77 4.53
N GLY A 689 15.41 22.15 5.57
CA GLY A 689 14.92 22.86 6.75
C GLY A 689 16.03 23.65 7.46
N MET A 690 17.16 22.99 7.69
CA MET A 690 18.32 23.57 8.37
C MET A 690 18.88 24.78 7.62
N ASP A 691 19.04 24.67 6.29
CA ASP A 691 19.55 25.78 5.48
C ASP A 691 18.53 26.95 5.42
N SER A 692 17.23 26.64 5.36
CA SER A 692 16.17 27.66 5.41
C SER A 692 16.15 28.44 6.73
N ILE A 693 16.42 27.77 7.85
CA ILE A 693 16.53 28.42 9.17
C ILE A 693 17.78 29.30 9.26
N LYS A 694 18.91 28.84 8.73
CA LYS A 694 20.17 29.63 8.72
C LYS A 694 20.00 30.97 8.02
N ILE A 695 19.35 30.97 6.85
CA ILE A 695 19.14 32.17 6.03
C ILE A 695 17.92 33.00 6.46
N GLY A 696 17.07 32.47 7.34
CA GLY A 696 15.91 33.15 7.90
C GLY A 696 14.61 33.02 7.09
N ASP A 697 14.57 32.13 6.09
CA ASP A 697 13.37 31.82 5.30
C ASP A 697 12.35 30.98 6.09
N ALA A 698 12.82 30.23 7.09
CA ALA A 698 11.99 29.53 8.06
C ALA A 698 12.41 29.92 9.49
N LEU A 699 11.45 29.93 10.42
CA LEU A 699 11.68 30.32 11.81
C LEU A 699 12.40 29.23 12.60
N ALA A 700 11.85 28.02 12.56
CA ALA A 700 12.26 26.92 13.42
C ALA A 700 11.81 25.56 12.88
N CYS A 701 12.51 24.50 13.31
CA CYS A 701 12.08 23.13 13.09
C CYS A 701 12.29 22.24 14.32
N SER A 702 11.58 21.11 14.39
CA SER A 702 11.78 20.14 15.48
C SER A 702 12.96 19.21 15.22
N TYR A 703 13.83 18.98 16.20
CA TYR A 703 14.93 18.03 16.08
C TYR A 703 14.41 16.59 16.09
N GLN A 704 14.70 15.84 15.01
CA GLN A 704 14.36 14.42 14.88
C GLN A 704 15.53 13.64 14.29
N SER A 705 16.37 13.06 15.15
CA SER A 705 17.50 12.23 14.70
C SER A 705 16.99 10.93 14.09
N ALA A 706 16.94 10.86 12.76
CA ALA A 706 16.55 9.66 12.04
C ALA A 706 17.49 8.48 12.37
N GLU A 707 18.79 8.75 12.39
CA GLU A 707 19.82 7.80 12.79
C GLU A 707 19.64 7.33 14.25
N GLY A 708 19.38 8.25 15.18
CA GLY A 708 19.07 7.92 16.57
C GLY A 708 17.79 7.10 16.75
N ASP A 709 16.77 7.34 15.90
CA ASP A 709 15.51 6.57 15.88
C ASP A 709 15.79 5.09 15.58
N GLY A 710 16.47 4.81 14.47
CA GLY A 710 16.82 3.44 14.08
C GLY A 710 17.74 2.74 15.07
N ALA A 711 18.71 3.48 15.60
CA ALA A 711 19.60 2.99 16.66
C ALA A 711 18.85 2.62 17.94
N THR A 712 17.91 3.47 18.37
CA THR A 712 17.14 3.25 19.61
C THR A 712 16.23 2.03 19.48
N ALA A 713 15.61 1.83 18.31
CA ALA A 713 14.76 0.66 18.06
C ALA A 713 15.53 -0.66 18.23
N ILE A 714 16.68 -0.80 17.56
CA ILE A 714 17.49 -2.02 17.62
C ILE A 714 18.21 -2.19 18.96
N HIS A 715 18.60 -1.09 19.61
CA HIS A 715 19.16 -1.17 20.95
C HIS A 715 18.11 -1.66 21.97
N THR A 716 16.85 -1.24 21.83
CA THR A 716 15.76 -1.71 22.69
C THR A 716 15.55 -3.22 22.53
N ALA A 717 15.73 -3.77 21.33
CA ALA A 717 15.74 -5.22 21.10
C ALA A 717 16.87 -5.91 21.87
N ALA A 718 18.09 -5.36 21.79
CA ALA A 718 19.25 -5.91 22.50
C ALA A 718 19.06 -5.95 24.02
N ARG A 719 18.50 -4.88 24.60
CA ARG A 719 18.15 -4.82 26.03
C ARG A 719 17.15 -5.91 26.41
N TRP A 720 16.12 -6.11 25.58
CA TRP A 720 15.15 -7.17 25.82
C TRP A 720 15.80 -8.55 25.73
N PHE A 721 16.61 -8.85 24.73
CA PHE A 721 17.33 -10.14 24.65
C PHE A 721 18.24 -10.39 25.85
N SER A 722 18.73 -9.32 26.49
CA SER A 722 19.57 -9.39 27.70
C SER A 722 18.77 -9.54 29.00
N GLY A 723 17.43 -9.70 28.93
CA GLY A 723 16.58 -9.91 30.10
C GLY A 723 16.07 -8.62 30.76
N GLU A 724 16.31 -7.45 30.18
CA GLU A 724 15.86 -6.20 30.77
C GLU A 724 14.35 -5.99 30.63
N LYS A 725 13.75 -5.40 31.67
CA LYS A 725 12.37 -4.92 31.61
C LYS A 725 12.32 -3.62 30.81
N LEU A 726 11.62 -3.65 29.69
CA LEU A 726 11.45 -2.48 28.83
C LEU A 726 10.39 -1.51 29.38
N ALA A 727 10.61 -0.22 29.16
CA ALA A 727 9.56 0.78 29.27
C ALA A 727 8.63 0.67 28.05
N PRO A 728 7.31 0.91 28.22
CA PRO A 728 6.34 0.72 27.13
C PRO A 728 6.56 1.69 25.96
N VAL A 729 7.02 2.91 26.24
CA VAL A 729 7.23 3.98 25.27
C VAL A 729 8.57 4.65 25.58
N ASN A 730 9.42 4.79 24.56
CA ASN A 730 10.74 5.42 24.65
C ASN A 730 10.87 6.53 23.61
N TYR A 731 10.78 7.78 24.06
CA TYR A 731 10.88 8.93 23.16
C TYR A 731 12.32 9.31 22.82
N LEU A 732 12.54 9.80 21.60
CA LEU A 732 13.76 10.51 21.26
C LEU A 732 13.85 11.86 21.99
N LYS A 733 15.07 12.39 22.09
CA LYS A 733 15.31 13.71 22.66
C LYS A 733 14.55 14.78 21.87
N LYS A 734 13.73 15.55 22.57
CA LYS A 734 13.03 16.72 22.02
C LYS A 734 13.94 17.95 22.04
N HIS A 735 13.94 18.69 20.95
CA HIS A 735 14.54 20.02 20.86
C HIS A 735 13.90 20.81 19.71
N ILE A 736 13.85 22.13 19.82
CA ILE A 736 13.41 23.01 18.72
C ILE A 736 14.65 23.76 18.22
N ILE A 737 15.01 23.51 16.96
CA ILE A 737 16.14 24.15 16.29
C ILE A 737 15.67 25.50 15.76
N THR A 738 16.45 26.53 16.04
CA THR A 738 16.20 27.91 15.62
C THR A 738 17.48 28.49 15.03
N GLN A 739 17.42 29.72 14.51
CA GLN A 739 18.62 30.37 13.98
C GLN A 739 19.74 30.53 15.02
N SER A 740 19.43 30.57 16.33
CA SER A 740 20.44 30.73 17.38
C SER A 740 21.33 29.50 17.59
N ASP A 741 20.87 28.32 17.22
CA ASP A 741 21.54 27.06 17.54
C ASP A 741 21.58 26.05 16.40
N VAL A 742 21.02 26.38 15.23
CA VAL A 742 21.07 25.58 14.00
C VAL A 742 22.49 25.16 13.60
N ALA A 743 23.52 25.93 13.96
CA ALA A 743 24.92 25.58 13.71
C ALA A 743 25.42 24.39 14.54
N ASN A 744 24.75 24.06 15.65
CA ASN A 744 25.11 22.96 16.55
C ASN A 744 24.55 21.60 16.08
N TYR A 745 23.72 21.61 15.04
CA TYR A 745 23.08 20.43 14.50
C TYR A 745 23.47 20.27 13.03
N MET A 746 23.88 19.06 12.66
CA MET A 746 24.07 18.70 11.26
C MET A 746 22.78 18.10 10.69
N PRO A 747 22.53 18.22 9.38
CA PRO A 747 21.38 17.60 8.76
C PRO A 747 21.50 16.07 8.91
N ALA A 748 20.56 15.46 9.64
CA ALA A 748 20.54 14.01 9.86
C ALA A 748 19.92 13.26 8.67
N GLN A 749 19.31 13.99 7.75
CA GLN A 749 18.70 13.51 6.53
C GLN A 749 19.42 14.23 5.40
N TRP A 750 20.04 13.46 4.49
CA TRP A 750 20.84 13.89 3.32
C TRP A 750 22.33 14.12 3.53
#